data_AF-A0A2U9CQX0-F1
#
_entry.id   AF-A0A2U9CQX0-F1
#
_cell.length_a   1.000
_cell.length_b   1.000
_cell.length_c   1.000
_cell.angle_alpha   90.00
_cell.angle_beta   90.00
_cell.angle_gamma   90.00
#
_symmetry.space_group_name_H-M   'P 1'
#
loop_
_entity.id
_entity.type
_entity.pdbx_description
1 polymer ?
#
loop_
_entity_poly.entity_id
_entity_poly.type
_entity_poly.pdbx_seq_one_letter_code
_entity_poly.pdbx_strand_id
1 'polypeptide(L)'
;MDDDDGARPLAESLLLAIADLLFCPDFTVHSHKRGPDSVESMQSIDSCEYIWEAGVGFAQSPPLNYIHDLNRTELLRLLLTCFSEAMYLAPSSDNNVLNPWVTFFCSTENRHALPLFTSLLNVVCAYDPVGFGIPYNHLLFSDYREQLVEQAVQILIVTLEHDGGVPHRPASPSSIEEHESTGPENLFVNYLSRIHREEDFDFVLKGLARQLTNPLTQTYLPNSTKKIQFHQELLVLFWKLCDFNKKFLFFVLKSSDVLDILVPILFYLNDARADQSRVGLMHIGVFILLLLSGERNFGVRLNKPYSIHVPMDIPVFTGTHADLLIVVFHKIITTGHQRLQPLFDCLLTIVVNVSPYLKSLSMVAANKLLHLLEAFSTSWFLFSAAQNHHLVFFLLEAFNNIIQYQFDGNCNLVYAIIRKRNVFHQLANLPSDPASIQKALQRKKKSPDVISRTSSQETVSMEGSHPAVPAEPGTLKTSLIAIPAIDKLTEKSQVSEDGTMVSLSKTDSPHTVHPDQSAVTGTSDTESNSGRDNEDVFYTEAEMERRRLSSVSSTSLWAPMPEWVLSWKCKLPLQTIMRLLQVLVPQVEKICIDKGLTDESEILKFLQHGTLVGLLPVPHPILIRKYQANAGTAIWFRTYMWGVVYLRNVDPPIWYDTDVRLFEIQRM
;
A
#
# COMPACT_ATOMS: atom_id res chain seq x y z
N MET A 1 -44.57 8.03 34.21
CA MET A 1 -43.39 7.31 33.71
C MET A 1 -43.94 6.20 32.84
N ASP A 2 -43.25 5.95 31.73
CA ASP A 2 -43.44 4.83 30.78
C ASP A 2 -44.40 5.10 29.62
N ASP A 3 -43.89 5.73 28.57
CA ASP A 3 -44.41 5.66 27.20
C ASP A 3 -43.30 5.79 26.12
N ASP A 4 -42.01 5.65 26.50
CA ASP A 4 -40.86 5.86 25.58
C ASP A 4 -40.11 4.56 25.24
N ASP A 5 -40.63 3.40 25.65
CA ASP A 5 -39.91 2.11 25.61
C ASP A 5 -39.91 1.43 24.22
N GLY A 6 -39.93 2.21 23.13
CA GLY A 6 -39.96 1.68 21.76
C GLY A 6 -39.76 2.69 20.62
N ALA A 7 -39.37 3.93 20.90
CA ALA A 7 -39.10 4.91 19.84
C ALA A 7 -37.75 4.62 19.17
N ARG A 8 -37.73 4.51 17.84
CA ARG A 8 -36.49 4.33 17.05
C ARG A 8 -35.54 5.52 17.31
N PRO A 9 -34.23 5.28 17.56
CA PRO A 9 -33.26 6.36 17.74
C PRO A 9 -33.30 7.39 16.60
N LEU A 10 -33.13 8.67 16.94
CA LEU A 10 -33.15 9.76 15.93
C LEU A 10 -32.04 9.59 14.89
N ALA A 11 -30.88 9.07 15.30
CA ALA A 11 -29.76 8.76 14.40
C ALA A 11 -30.17 7.74 13.32
N GLU A 12 -30.81 6.65 13.73
CA GLU A 12 -31.31 5.62 12.82
C GLU A 12 -32.40 6.18 11.90
N SER A 13 -33.33 6.96 12.45
CA SER A 13 -34.40 7.61 11.69
C SER A 13 -33.85 8.59 10.65
N LEU A 14 -32.82 9.36 10.99
CA LEU A 14 -32.12 10.26 10.07
C LEU A 14 -31.45 9.47 8.93
N LEU A 15 -30.71 8.40 9.25
CA LEU A 15 -30.04 7.57 8.25
C LEU A 15 -31.03 6.93 7.27
N LEU A 16 -32.16 6.43 7.77
CA LEU A 16 -33.21 5.86 6.92
C LEU A 16 -33.90 6.93 6.07
N ALA A 17 -34.16 8.12 6.62
CA ALA A 17 -34.72 9.23 5.85
C ALA A 17 -33.78 9.70 4.73
N ILE A 18 -32.47 9.75 4.98
CA ILE A 18 -31.49 10.06 3.94
C ILE A 18 -31.47 8.96 2.87
N ALA A 19 -31.51 7.69 3.27
CA ALA A 19 -31.57 6.56 2.33
C ALA A 19 -32.83 6.61 1.45
N ASP A 20 -33.99 6.97 2.03
CA ASP A 20 -35.22 7.21 1.28
C ASP A 20 -35.09 8.37 0.28
N LEU A 21 -34.49 9.49 0.70
CA LEU A 21 -34.25 10.65 -0.18
C LEU A 21 -33.30 10.33 -1.34
N LEU A 22 -32.35 9.42 -1.15
CA LEU A 22 -31.41 8.97 -2.19
C LEU A 22 -32.08 8.20 -3.35
N PHE A 23 -33.31 7.73 -3.16
CA PHE A 23 -34.13 7.05 -4.17
C PHE A 23 -35.50 7.73 -4.36
N CYS A 24 -35.63 9.00 -3.97
CA CYS A 24 -36.86 9.76 -4.08
C CYS A 24 -37.11 10.20 -5.55
N PRO A 25 -38.22 9.79 -6.18
CA PRO A 25 -38.55 10.16 -7.56
C PRO A 25 -38.68 11.68 -7.71
N ASP A 26 -38.19 12.18 -8.85
CA ASP A 26 -38.14 13.59 -9.25
C ASP A 26 -37.28 14.50 -8.34
N PHE A 27 -36.61 13.91 -7.35
CA PHE A 27 -35.60 14.58 -6.52
C PHE A 27 -34.19 14.03 -6.80
N THR A 28 -34.01 12.72 -6.69
CA THR A 28 -32.72 12.04 -6.93
C THR A 28 -32.79 10.95 -7.99
N VAL A 29 -33.98 10.50 -8.39
CA VAL A 29 -34.17 9.50 -9.45
C VAL A 29 -35.33 9.90 -10.36
N HIS A 30 -35.38 9.39 -11.59
CA HIS A 30 -36.46 9.74 -12.52
C HIS A 30 -37.71 8.94 -12.21
N SER A 31 -38.89 9.58 -12.10
CA SER A 31 -40.15 8.86 -11.91
C SER A 31 -40.54 8.02 -13.14
N HIS A 32 -40.93 6.76 -12.92
CA HIS A 32 -41.46 5.88 -13.98
C HIS A 32 -42.94 6.16 -14.31
N LYS A 33 -43.67 6.91 -13.47
CA LYS A 33 -45.09 7.21 -13.67
C LYS A 33 -45.31 8.62 -14.20
N ARG A 34 -46.00 8.73 -15.34
CA ARG A 34 -46.42 10.00 -15.94
C ARG A 34 -47.87 10.32 -15.54
N GLY A 35 -48.08 11.17 -14.53
CA GLY A 35 -49.40 11.69 -14.19
C GLY A 35 -49.44 12.55 -12.92
N PRO A 36 -50.33 13.55 -12.81
CA PRO A 36 -50.42 14.46 -11.66
C PRO A 36 -50.94 13.80 -10.36
N ASP A 37 -51.55 12.61 -10.44
CA ASP A 37 -52.14 11.90 -9.29
C ASP A 37 -51.33 10.68 -8.81
N SER A 38 -50.12 10.45 -9.34
CA SER A 38 -49.31 9.27 -8.99
C SER A 38 -48.13 9.62 -8.08
N VAL A 39 -48.40 10.15 -6.89
CA VAL A 39 -47.38 10.27 -5.85
C VAL A 39 -47.03 8.86 -5.38
N GLU A 40 -45.86 8.36 -5.74
CA GLU A 40 -45.38 7.09 -5.21
C GLU A 40 -45.16 7.24 -3.71
N SER A 41 -45.82 6.39 -2.91
CA SER A 41 -45.50 6.33 -1.49
C SER A 41 -44.05 5.88 -1.35
N MET A 42 -43.24 6.70 -0.67
CA MET A 42 -41.82 6.42 -0.49
C MET A 42 -41.60 5.03 0.11
N GLN A 43 -42.52 4.57 0.97
CA GLN A 43 -42.49 3.26 1.63
C GLN A 43 -42.74 2.07 0.68
N SER A 44 -43.30 2.28 -0.51
CA SER A 44 -43.59 1.22 -1.49
C SER A 44 -42.60 1.15 -2.66
N ILE A 45 -41.59 2.02 -2.69
CA ILE A 45 -40.60 2.07 -3.77
C ILE A 45 -39.71 0.82 -3.73
N ASP A 46 -39.61 0.13 -4.87
CA ASP A 46 -38.55 -0.84 -5.12
C ASP A 46 -37.34 -0.12 -5.71
N SER A 47 -36.40 0.25 -4.84
CA SER A 47 -35.22 1.01 -5.23
C SER A 47 -34.28 0.26 -6.19
N CYS A 48 -34.46 -1.05 -6.39
CA CYS A 48 -33.69 -1.81 -7.38
C CYS A 48 -34.01 -1.38 -8.82
N GLU A 49 -35.18 -0.79 -9.08
CA GLU A 49 -35.54 -0.23 -10.40
C GLU A 49 -34.84 1.12 -10.66
N TYR A 50 -34.36 1.77 -9.60
CA TYR A 50 -33.86 3.15 -9.61
C TYR A 50 -32.33 3.25 -9.43
N ILE A 51 -31.58 2.20 -9.76
CA ILE A 51 -30.11 2.21 -9.70
C ILE A 51 -29.55 3.32 -10.60
N TRP A 52 -28.57 4.09 -10.10
CA TRP A 52 -28.19 5.37 -10.70
C TRP A 52 -27.37 5.28 -11.99
N GLU A 53 -26.76 4.13 -12.26
CA GLU A 53 -25.89 3.91 -13.42
C GLU A 53 -25.83 2.42 -13.79
N ALA A 54 -25.68 2.14 -15.09
CA ALA A 54 -25.48 0.79 -15.60
C ALA A 54 -24.11 0.22 -15.20
N GLY A 55 -24.04 -1.10 -15.01
CA GLY A 55 -22.82 -1.79 -14.61
C GLY A 55 -23.11 -3.11 -13.91
N VAL A 56 -22.45 -3.33 -12.78
CA VAL A 56 -22.63 -4.52 -11.95
C VAL A 56 -24.09 -4.65 -11.54
N GLY A 57 -24.69 -5.81 -11.78
CA GLY A 57 -26.05 -6.11 -11.33
C GLY A 57 -27.18 -5.31 -11.98
N PHE A 58 -26.89 -4.36 -12.88
CA PHE A 58 -27.90 -3.49 -13.49
C PHE A 58 -27.52 -3.06 -14.91
N ALA A 59 -28.34 -3.41 -15.90
CA ALA A 59 -28.01 -3.19 -17.31
C ALA A 59 -28.59 -1.90 -17.92
N GLN A 60 -29.58 -1.29 -17.27
CA GLN A 60 -30.25 -0.11 -17.82
C GLN A 60 -29.45 1.14 -17.46
N SER A 61 -29.22 2.03 -18.42
CA SER A 61 -28.59 3.33 -18.15
C SER A 61 -29.70 4.38 -18.01
N PRO A 62 -29.95 4.90 -16.79
CA PRO A 62 -30.93 5.95 -16.59
C PRO A 62 -30.51 7.24 -17.31
N PRO A 63 -31.45 8.11 -17.69
CA PRO A 63 -31.10 9.41 -18.28
C PRO A 63 -30.27 10.24 -17.30
N LEU A 64 -29.24 10.92 -17.81
CA LEU A 64 -28.40 11.81 -17.02
C LEU A 64 -29.17 13.06 -16.61
N ASN A 65 -29.06 13.46 -15.35
CA ASN A 65 -29.68 14.67 -14.82
C ASN A 65 -28.77 15.30 -13.76
N TYR A 66 -28.22 16.48 -14.07
CA TYR A 66 -27.26 17.14 -13.20
C TYR A 66 -27.87 17.59 -11.86
N ILE A 67 -29.18 17.88 -11.82
CA ILE A 67 -29.87 18.27 -10.57
C ILE A 67 -29.94 17.06 -9.63
N HIS A 68 -30.24 15.87 -10.17
CA HIS A 68 -30.21 14.65 -9.38
C HIS A 68 -28.80 14.37 -8.85
N ASP A 69 -27.76 14.56 -9.68
CA ASP A 69 -26.37 14.38 -9.27
C ASP A 69 -25.97 15.37 -8.15
N LEU A 70 -26.40 16.62 -8.21
CA LEU A 70 -26.20 17.61 -7.13
C LEU A 70 -26.92 17.20 -5.84
N ASN A 71 -28.20 16.81 -5.92
CA ASN A 71 -28.98 16.39 -4.75
C ASN A 71 -28.38 15.14 -4.08
N ARG A 72 -27.97 14.15 -4.88
CA ARG A 72 -27.27 12.95 -4.40
C ARG A 72 -25.96 13.34 -3.70
N THR A 73 -25.18 14.25 -4.30
CA THR A 73 -23.90 14.72 -3.73
C THR A 73 -24.10 15.31 -2.33
N GLU A 74 -25.10 16.17 -2.13
CA GLU A 74 -25.38 16.76 -0.81
C GLU A 74 -25.84 15.72 0.22
N LEU A 75 -26.68 14.76 -0.18
CA LEU A 75 -27.11 13.68 0.70
C LEU A 75 -25.95 12.75 1.08
N LEU A 76 -25.04 12.46 0.16
CA LEU A 76 -23.83 11.68 0.44
C LEU A 76 -22.88 12.44 1.37
N ARG A 77 -22.71 13.76 1.21
CA ARG A 77 -21.96 14.60 2.17
C ARG A 77 -22.56 14.56 3.57
N LEU A 78 -23.89 14.58 3.67
CA LEU A 78 -24.58 14.45 4.95
C LEU A 78 -24.33 13.06 5.58
N LEU A 79 -24.40 11.97 4.80
CA LEU A 79 -24.02 10.64 5.29
C LEU A 79 -22.57 10.59 5.77
N LEU A 80 -21.65 11.18 5.00
CA LEU A 80 -20.23 11.21 5.34
C LEU A 80 -19.99 11.94 6.66
N THR A 81 -20.75 13.01 6.91
CA THR A 81 -20.75 13.73 8.19
C THR A 81 -21.20 12.82 9.32
N CYS A 82 -22.30 12.08 9.15
CA CYS A 82 -22.78 11.11 10.13
C CYS A 82 -21.75 9.99 10.41
N PHE A 83 -21.03 9.54 9.39
CA PHE A 83 -20.03 8.48 9.53
C PHE A 83 -18.69 8.94 10.13
N SER A 84 -18.50 10.24 10.34
CA SER A 84 -17.20 10.81 10.73
C SER A 84 -16.79 10.65 12.19
N GLU A 85 -17.52 9.85 12.99
CA GLU A 85 -17.21 9.61 14.41
C GLU A 85 -15.73 9.26 14.65
N ALA A 86 -15.14 8.43 13.80
CA ALA A 86 -13.75 8.01 13.91
C ALA A 86 -12.75 9.19 13.91
N MET A 87 -13.08 10.31 13.26
CA MET A 87 -12.22 11.50 13.22
C MET A 87 -12.08 12.20 14.58
N TYR A 88 -13.08 12.03 15.44
CA TYR A 88 -13.14 12.65 16.77
C TYR A 88 -12.51 11.78 17.87
N LEU A 89 -12.05 10.59 17.50
CA LEU A 89 -11.40 9.65 18.40
C LEU A 89 -9.88 9.69 18.20
N ALA A 90 -9.13 9.63 19.31
CA ALA A 90 -7.68 9.47 19.23
C ALA A 90 -7.32 8.10 18.61
N PRO A 91 -6.21 8.01 17.86
CA PRO A 91 -5.76 6.75 17.30
C PRO A 91 -5.23 5.82 18.39
N SER A 92 -6.08 4.93 18.90
CA SER A 92 -5.72 3.90 19.88
C SER A 92 -6.09 2.50 19.39
N SER A 93 -5.33 1.50 19.83
CA SER A 93 -5.62 0.08 19.59
C SER A 93 -6.87 -0.41 20.30
N ASP A 94 -7.28 0.28 21.37
CA ASP A 94 -8.46 -0.06 22.16
C ASP A 94 -9.76 0.52 21.56
N ASN A 95 -9.64 1.51 20.65
CA ASN A 95 -10.75 2.08 19.87
C ASN A 95 -11.09 1.22 18.63
N ASN A 96 -11.06 -0.11 18.78
CA ASN A 96 -11.45 -1.05 17.72
C ASN A 96 -12.97 -1.23 17.61
N VAL A 97 -13.74 -0.33 18.24
CA VAL A 97 -15.20 -0.31 18.15
C VAL A 97 -15.60 0.09 16.74
N LEU A 98 -16.36 -0.78 16.07
CA LEU A 98 -17.02 -0.48 14.81
C LEU A 98 -17.88 0.77 14.95
N ASN A 99 -17.82 1.65 13.96
CA ASN A 99 -18.67 2.85 13.94
C ASN A 99 -20.16 2.43 13.94
N PRO A 100 -20.95 2.78 14.98
CA PRO A 100 -22.35 2.39 15.07
C PRO A 100 -23.21 2.94 13.93
N TRP A 101 -22.91 4.15 13.45
CA TRP A 101 -23.62 4.77 12.31
C TRP A 101 -23.44 3.95 11.04
N VAL A 102 -22.20 3.57 10.74
CA VAL A 102 -21.89 2.74 9.56
C VAL A 102 -22.48 1.35 9.73
N THR A 103 -22.36 0.77 10.93
CA THR A 103 -22.87 -0.57 11.24
C THR A 103 -24.38 -0.66 11.02
N PHE A 104 -25.14 0.32 11.53
CA PHE A 104 -26.58 0.39 11.31
C PHE A 104 -26.92 0.62 9.84
N PHE A 105 -26.25 1.58 9.18
CA PHE A 105 -26.54 1.91 7.78
C PHE A 105 -26.30 0.75 6.81
N CYS A 106 -25.34 -0.11 7.13
CA CYS A 106 -24.99 -1.31 6.36
C CYS A 106 -25.75 -2.57 6.83
N SER A 107 -26.74 -2.44 7.71
CA SER A 107 -27.55 -3.56 8.21
C SER A 107 -28.81 -3.81 7.37
N THR A 108 -29.52 -4.89 7.67
CA THR A 108 -30.81 -5.24 7.05
C THR A 108 -31.93 -4.24 7.31
N GLU A 109 -31.79 -3.35 8.30
CA GLU A 109 -32.76 -2.28 8.57
C GLU A 109 -32.81 -1.24 7.43
N ASN A 110 -31.71 -1.10 6.68
CA ASN A 110 -31.67 -0.24 5.50
C ASN A 110 -32.09 -1.02 4.24
N ARG A 111 -33.37 -0.95 3.90
CA ARG A 111 -33.93 -1.57 2.69
C ARG A 111 -33.26 -1.13 1.38
N HIS A 112 -32.59 0.02 1.38
CA HIS A 112 -31.92 0.57 0.20
C HIS A 112 -30.45 0.15 0.08
N ALA A 113 -29.94 -0.68 0.98
CA ALA A 113 -28.51 -1.04 1.04
C ALA A 113 -27.99 -1.60 -0.30
N LEU A 114 -28.67 -2.57 -0.90
CA LEU A 114 -28.28 -3.18 -2.17
C LEU A 114 -28.30 -2.19 -3.36
N PRO A 115 -29.42 -1.49 -3.64
CA PRO A 115 -29.45 -0.53 -4.75
C PRO A 115 -28.49 0.64 -4.53
N LEU A 116 -28.25 1.06 -3.28
CA LEU A 116 -27.26 2.08 -2.98
C LEU A 116 -25.84 1.59 -3.24
N PHE A 117 -25.45 0.42 -2.71
CA PHE A 117 -24.15 -0.20 -2.99
C PHE A 117 -23.90 -0.29 -4.51
N THR A 118 -24.88 -0.80 -5.24
CA THR A 118 -24.80 -0.99 -6.70
C THR A 118 -24.67 0.35 -7.42
N SER A 119 -25.45 1.36 -7.02
CA SER A 119 -25.39 2.70 -7.59
C SER A 119 -24.04 3.39 -7.36
N LEU A 120 -23.51 3.32 -6.14
CA LEU A 120 -22.21 3.90 -5.79
C LEU A 120 -21.08 3.25 -6.60
N LEU A 121 -21.04 1.90 -6.66
CA LEU A 121 -20.03 1.17 -7.42
C LEU A 121 -20.11 1.49 -8.92
N ASN A 122 -21.31 1.47 -9.50
CA ASN A 122 -21.49 1.71 -10.94
C ASN A 122 -21.17 3.15 -11.32
N VAL A 123 -21.59 4.15 -10.53
CA VAL A 123 -21.23 5.56 -10.76
C VAL A 123 -19.72 5.75 -10.76
N VAL A 124 -19.00 5.16 -9.80
CA VAL A 124 -17.54 5.25 -9.73
C VAL A 124 -16.89 4.55 -10.92
N CYS A 125 -17.28 3.30 -11.24
CA CYS A 125 -16.64 2.53 -12.31
C CYS A 125 -17.01 2.98 -13.73
N ALA A 126 -18.19 3.57 -13.93
CA ALA A 126 -18.62 4.09 -15.23
C ALA A 126 -18.03 5.46 -15.56
N TYR A 127 -17.54 6.21 -14.57
CA TYR A 127 -17.05 7.58 -14.78
C TYR A 127 -15.88 7.65 -15.77
N ASP A 128 -15.99 8.56 -16.73
CA ASP A 128 -14.96 8.86 -17.72
C ASP A 128 -14.50 10.33 -17.59
N PRO A 129 -13.31 10.59 -17.03
CA PRO A 129 -12.80 11.94 -16.82
C PRO A 129 -12.44 12.68 -18.12
N VAL A 130 -12.36 11.98 -19.25
CA VAL A 130 -12.10 12.59 -20.56
C VAL A 130 -13.41 13.03 -21.23
N GLY A 131 -14.53 12.37 -20.90
CA GLY A 131 -15.85 12.65 -21.45
C GLY A 131 -15.92 12.36 -22.95
N PHE A 132 -16.16 13.39 -23.78
CA PHE A 132 -16.30 13.24 -25.25
C PHE A 132 -14.99 12.90 -25.98
N GLY A 133 -13.86 12.73 -25.29
CA GLY A 133 -12.57 12.44 -25.94
C GLY A 133 -11.92 13.65 -26.62
N ILE A 134 -12.47 14.85 -26.43
CA ILE A 134 -12.01 16.09 -27.08
C ILE A 134 -11.08 16.87 -26.13
N PRO A 135 -9.90 17.33 -26.59
CA PRO A 135 -9.03 18.22 -25.81
C PRO A 135 -9.77 19.45 -25.29
N TYR A 136 -9.49 19.88 -24.05
CA TYR A 136 -10.11 21.04 -23.39
C TYR A 136 -11.62 20.99 -23.15
N ASN A 137 -12.29 19.83 -23.32
CA ASN A 137 -13.72 19.69 -23.05
C ASN A 137 -14.10 20.22 -21.65
N HIS A 138 -13.25 19.98 -20.66
CA HIS A 138 -13.41 20.42 -19.27
C HIS A 138 -13.32 21.94 -19.05
N LEU A 139 -12.81 22.72 -20.02
CA LEU A 139 -12.84 24.18 -19.96
C LEU A 139 -14.15 24.75 -20.51
N LEU A 140 -14.83 24.00 -21.38
CA LEU A 140 -16.06 24.43 -22.04
C LEU A 140 -17.31 23.95 -21.30
N PHE A 141 -17.22 22.83 -20.60
CA PHE A 141 -18.35 22.21 -19.90
C PHE A 141 -18.00 21.90 -18.46
N SER A 142 -18.89 22.30 -17.55
CA SER A 142 -18.82 21.93 -16.15
C SER A 142 -19.18 20.47 -15.96
N ASP A 143 -18.26 19.73 -15.36
CA ASP A 143 -18.44 18.32 -15.03
C ASP A 143 -18.94 18.18 -13.59
N TYR A 144 -20.26 18.27 -13.46
CA TYR A 144 -20.95 18.13 -12.17
C TYR A 144 -20.93 16.70 -11.63
N ARG A 145 -20.70 15.70 -12.51
CA ARG A 145 -20.73 14.29 -12.14
C ARG A 145 -19.47 13.88 -11.38
N GLU A 146 -18.34 14.54 -11.60
CA GLU A 146 -17.12 14.30 -10.84
C GLU A 146 -17.34 14.45 -9.32
N GLN A 147 -18.09 15.45 -8.89
CA GLN A 147 -18.38 15.66 -7.46
C GLN A 147 -19.18 14.49 -6.87
N LEU A 148 -20.17 13.98 -7.61
CA LEU A 148 -20.92 12.80 -7.20
C LEU A 148 -20.01 11.57 -7.12
N VAL A 149 -19.12 11.37 -8.10
CA VAL A 149 -18.18 10.24 -8.13
C VAL A 149 -17.24 10.27 -6.94
N GLU A 150 -16.73 11.46 -6.59
CA GLU A 150 -15.87 11.67 -5.43
C GLU A 150 -16.59 11.32 -4.12
N GLN A 151 -17.82 11.81 -3.91
CA GLN A 151 -18.59 11.46 -2.71
C GLN A 151 -18.98 9.97 -2.71
N ALA A 152 -19.28 9.39 -3.88
CA ALA A 152 -19.65 8.00 -4.00
C ALA A 152 -18.51 7.06 -3.64
N VAL A 153 -17.28 7.33 -4.10
CA VAL A 153 -16.11 6.51 -3.74
C VAL A 153 -15.78 6.64 -2.25
N GLN A 154 -15.92 7.83 -1.67
CA GLN A 154 -15.68 8.06 -0.23
C GLN A 154 -16.70 7.28 0.63
N ILE A 155 -18.00 7.38 0.33
CA ILE A 155 -19.04 6.61 1.03
C ILE A 155 -18.83 5.11 0.85
N LEU A 156 -18.47 4.65 -0.36
CA LEU A 156 -18.21 3.24 -0.60
C LEU A 156 -17.02 2.73 0.23
N ILE A 157 -15.94 3.50 0.35
CA ILE A 157 -14.78 3.11 1.18
C ILE A 157 -15.14 3.08 2.67
N VAL A 158 -15.85 4.09 3.17
CA VAL A 158 -16.25 4.21 4.58
C VAL A 158 -17.22 3.09 4.98
N THR A 159 -18.19 2.77 4.12
CA THR A 159 -19.14 1.66 4.34
C THR A 159 -18.50 0.28 4.25
N LEU A 160 -17.32 0.18 3.64
CA LEU A 160 -16.48 -1.02 3.61
C LEU A 160 -15.49 -1.08 4.80
N GLU A 161 -15.64 -0.25 5.83
CA GLU A 161 -14.98 -0.47 7.11
C GLU A 161 -15.60 -1.68 7.83
N HIS A 162 -14.75 -2.62 8.24
CA HIS A 162 -15.14 -3.83 8.96
C HIS A 162 -14.04 -4.16 9.95
N ASP A 163 -14.43 -4.66 11.13
CA ASP A 163 -13.48 -5.13 12.12
C ASP A 163 -12.98 -6.48 11.62
N GLY A 164 -11.68 -6.54 11.30
CA GLY A 164 -11.02 -7.75 10.88
C GLY A 164 -10.91 -8.70 12.07
N GLY A 165 -12.04 -9.32 12.43
CA GLY A 165 -12.07 -10.45 13.33
C GLY A 165 -11.03 -11.47 12.86
N VAL A 166 -10.10 -11.78 13.77
CA VAL A 166 -9.01 -12.76 13.66
C VAL A 166 -9.36 -13.90 12.68
N PRO A 167 -8.51 -14.23 11.69
CA PRO A 167 -8.72 -15.43 10.89
C PRO A 167 -8.60 -16.65 11.81
N HIS A 168 -9.68 -17.43 11.87
CA HIS A 168 -9.75 -18.81 12.37
C HIS A 168 -8.96 -19.11 13.66
N ARG A 169 -9.65 -19.17 14.80
CA ARG A 169 -9.29 -20.21 15.79
C ARG A 169 -9.51 -21.58 15.10
N PRO A 170 -8.53 -22.50 15.12
CA PRO A 170 -8.75 -23.84 14.58
C PRO A 170 -9.92 -24.48 15.33
N ALA A 171 -10.85 -25.06 14.58
CA ALA A 171 -12.01 -25.74 15.14
C ALA A 171 -11.54 -26.80 16.16
N SER A 172 -11.98 -26.65 17.40
CA SER A 172 -11.96 -27.75 18.37
C SER A 172 -12.82 -28.90 17.80
N PRO A 173 -12.38 -30.17 17.80
CA PRO A 173 -13.02 -31.26 17.04
C PRO A 173 -14.34 -31.79 17.63
N SER A 174 -15.15 -30.96 18.29
CA SER A 174 -16.32 -31.42 19.04
C SER A 174 -17.49 -30.44 18.93
N SER A 175 -18.11 -30.38 17.76
CA SER A 175 -19.55 -30.09 17.57
C SER A 175 -19.88 -30.23 16.08
N ILE A 176 -20.56 -31.32 15.74
CA ILE A 176 -21.22 -31.49 14.44
C ILE A 176 -22.56 -30.74 14.56
N GLU A 177 -22.54 -29.43 14.37
CA GLU A 177 -23.73 -28.64 14.05
C GLU A 177 -23.31 -27.58 13.03
N GLU A 178 -23.96 -27.57 11.87
CA GLU A 178 -23.83 -26.57 10.82
C GLU A 178 -24.31 -25.21 11.35
N HIS A 179 -23.46 -24.53 12.13
CA HIS A 179 -23.64 -23.12 12.41
C HIS A 179 -22.82 -22.31 11.40
N GLU A 180 -23.51 -21.77 10.39
CA GLU A 180 -23.03 -20.63 9.62
C GLU A 180 -22.51 -19.57 10.60
N SER A 181 -21.22 -19.26 10.50
CA SER A 181 -20.53 -18.35 11.39
C SER A 181 -21.00 -16.91 11.16
N THR A 182 -21.98 -16.45 11.94
CA THR A 182 -22.53 -15.10 11.93
C THR A 182 -21.53 -14.09 12.52
N GLY A 183 -20.62 -13.59 11.68
CA GLY A 183 -20.00 -12.29 11.92
C GLY A 183 -21.03 -11.16 11.72
N PRO A 184 -20.80 -9.95 12.27
CA PRO A 184 -21.73 -8.83 12.07
C PRO A 184 -21.84 -8.52 10.57
N GLU A 185 -23.04 -8.72 10.00
CA GLU A 185 -23.28 -8.69 8.57
C GLU A 185 -23.28 -7.26 8.03
N ASN A 186 -22.10 -6.69 7.80
CA ASN A 186 -21.98 -5.53 6.94
C ASN A 186 -22.42 -5.95 5.52
N LEU A 187 -23.64 -5.55 5.12
CA LEU A 187 -24.23 -5.93 3.84
C LEU A 187 -23.39 -5.45 2.65
N PHE A 188 -22.73 -4.29 2.75
CA PHE A 188 -21.88 -3.77 1.67
C PHE A 188 -20.66 -4.68 1.45
N VAL A 189 -20.00 -5.11 2.52
CA VAL A 189 -18.92 -6.11 2.46
C VAL A 189 -19.43 -7.44 1.90
N ASN A 190 -20.62 -7.87 2.34
CA ASN A 190 -21.26 -9.09 1.85
C ASN A 190 -21.52 -9.03 0.34
N TYR A 191 -22.17 -7.96 -0.16
CA TYR A 191 -22.44 -7.75 -1.58
C TYR A 191 -21.16 -7.72 -2.40
N LEU A 192 -20.14 -6.99 -1.95
CA LEU A 192 -18.83 -6.93 -2.60
C LEU A 192 -18.18 -8.32 -2.73
N SER A 193 -18.23 -9.13 -1.66
CA SER A 193 -17.66 -10.48 -1.64
C SER A 193 -18.40 -11.47 -2.56
N ARG A 194 -19.69 -11.20 -2.86
CA ARG A 194 -20.56 -12.06 -3.67
C ARG A 194 -20.48 -11.77 -5.17
N ILE A 195 -19.92 -10.63 -5.60
CA ILE A 195 -19.65 -10.37 -7.03
C ILE A 195 -18.74 -11.48 -7.57
N HIS A 196 -19.11 -12.06 -8.71
CA HIS A 196 -18.38 -13.22 -9.26
C HIS A 196 -18.43 -13.36 -10.78
N ARG A 197 -19.26 -12.57 -11.48
CA ARG A 197 -19.32 -12.63 -12.95
C ARG A 197 -18.07 -11.97 -13.52
N GLU A 198 -17.46 -12.60 -14.52
CA GLU A 198 -16.26 -12.05 -15.16
C GLU A 198 -16.54 -10.70 -15.84
N GLU A 199 -17.73 -10.50 -16.41
CA GLU A 199 -18.17 -9.22 -17.01
C GLU A 199 -18.20 -8.09 -15.98
N ASP A 200 -18.70 -8.36 -14.78
CA ASP A 200 -18.76 -7.38 -13.68
C ASP A 200 -17.34 -7.02 -13.22
N PHE A 201 -16.44 -8.01 -13.11
CA PHE A 201 -15.04 -7.77 -12.76
C PHE A 201 -14.28 -6.99 -13.84
N ASP A 202 -14.53 -7.28 -15.12
CA ASP A 202 -13.96 -6.56 -16.25
C ASP A 202 -14.40 -5.09 -16.24
N PHE A 203 -15.70 -4.83 -16.02
CA PHE A 203 -16.26 -3.49 -15.89
C PHE A 203 -15.59 -2.71 -14.75
N VAL A 204 -15.49 -3.30 -13.55
CA VAL A 204 -14.85 -2.67 -12.39
C VAL A 204 -13.38 -2.38 -12.67
N LEU A 205 -12.62 -3.37 -13.16
CA LEU A 205 -11.18 -3.23 -13.41
C LEU A 205 -10.89 -2.16 -14.46
N LYS A 206 -11.61 -2.17 -15.59
CA LYS A 206 -11.44 -1.16 -16.66
C LYS A 206 -11.86 0.23 -16.19
N GLY A 207 -12.92 0.33 -15.40
CA GLY A 207 -13.36 1.60 -14.81
C GLY A 207 -12.30 2.24 -13.92
N LEU A 208 -11.68 1.45 -13.04
CA LEU A 208 -10.60 1.91 -12.17
C LEU A 208 -9.32 2.22 -12.96
N ALA A 209 -8.93 1.33 -13.89
CA ALA A 209 -7.73 1.52 -14.72
C ALA A 209 -7.82 2.77 -15.59
N ARG A 210 -8.98 3.04 -16.22
CA ARG A 210 -9.22 4.25 -17.02
C ARG A 210 -8.96 5.51 -16.21
N GLN A 211 -9.53 5.59 -15.02
CA GLN A 211 -9.40 6.75 -14.14
C GLN A 211 -7.98 6.90 -13.59
N LEU A 212 -7.34 5.81 -13.15
CA LEU A 212 -5.95 5.84 -12.68
C LEU A 212 -4.96 6.24 -13.79
N THR A 213 -5.23 5.87 -15.04
CA THR A 213 -4.41 6.19 -16.23
C THR A 213 -4.60 7.63 -16.72
N ASN A 214 -5.61 8.34 -16.24
CA ASN A 214 -5.93 9.70 -16.66
C ASN A 214 -4.71 10.66 -16.73
N PRO A 215 -3.83 10.79 -15.71
CA PRO A 215 -2.68 11.68 -15.80
C PRO A 215 -1.56 11.20 -16.72
N LEU A 216 -1.60 9.94 -17.17
CA LEU A 216 -0.61 9.36 -18.09
C LEU A 216 -0.98 9.64 -19.57
N THR A 217 -2.19 10.11 -19.83
CA THR A 217 -2.67 10.38 -21.19
C THR A 217 -2.00 11.64 -21.73
N GLN A 218 -1.14 11.47 -22.73
CA GLN A 218 -0.49 12.57 -23.43
C GLN A 218 -1.34 13.03 -24.61
N THR A 219 -1.55 14.34 -24.68
CA THR A 219 -2.11 15.05 -25.83
C THR A 219 -1.05 15.95 -26.43
N TYR A 220 -1.15 16.26 -27.73
CA TYR A 220 -0.25 17.21 -28.39
C TYR A 220 -0.22 18.60 -27.72
N LEU A 221 -1.30 18.95 -27.02
CA LEU A 221 -1.46 20.22 -26.35
C LEU A 221 -1.30 20.06 -24.83
N PRO A 222 -0.46 20.90 -24.17
CA PRO A 222 -0.25 20.84 -22.73
C PRO A 222 -1.54 21.22 -21.97
N ASN A 223 -1.75 20.58 -20.80
CA ASN A 223 -2.91 20.79 -19.93
C ASN A 223 -4.28 20.61 -20.62
N SER A 224 -4.33 19.87 -21.73
CA SER A 224 -5.58 19.70 -22.48
C SER A 224 -6.49 18.59 -21.95
N THR A 225 -5.97 17.76 -21.04
CA THR A 225 -6.71 16.72 -20.33
C THR A 225 -7.01 17.15 -18.90
N LYS A 226 -8.26 16.95 -18.46
CA LYS A 226 -8.66 17.14 -17.06
C LYS A 226 -7.95 16.09 -16.22
N LYS A 227 -7.36 16.51 -15.10
CA LYS A 227 -6.74 15.60 -14.13
C LYS A 227 -7.70 15.33 -12.98
N ILE A 228 -7.97 14.07 -12.70
CA ILE A 228 -8.74 13.69 -11.51
C ILE A 228 -7.96 13.99 -10.23
N GLN A 229 -8.67 14.30 -9.16
CA GLN A 229 -8.05 14.61 -7.86
C GLN A 229 -8.25 13.52 -6.78
N PHE A 230 -9.16 12.56 -7.02
CA PHE A 230 -9.55 11.50 -6.09
C PHE A 230 -8.83 10.14 -6.36
N HIS A 231 -7.61 10.19 -6.90
CA HIS A 231 -6.83 8.98 -7.23
C HIS A 231 -6.41 8.18 -5.99
N GLN A 232 -6.26 8.83 -4.84
CA GLN A 232 -5.95 8.17 -3.57
C GLN A 232 -7.09 7.24 -3.13
N GLU A 233 -8.34 7.71 -3.26
CA GLU A 233 -9.55 6.97 -2.98
C GLU A 233 -9.70 5.79 -3.93
N LEU A 234 -9.44 5.96 -5.23
CA LEU A 234 -9.45 4.85 -6.19
C LEU A 234 -8.47 3.73 -5.83
N LEU A 235 -7.27 4.09 -5.34
CA LEU A 235 -6.30 3.10 -4.87
C LEU A 235 -6.78 2.36 -3.60
N VAL A 236 -7.41 3.08 -2.67
CA VAL A 236 -8.01 2.45 -1.47
C VAL A 236 -9.18 1.54 -1.85
N LEU A 237 -10.03 1.94 -2.80
CA LEU A 237 -11.12 1.12 -3.30
C LEU A 237 -10.58 -0.15 -4.00
N PHE A 238 -9.56 -0.02 -4.86
CA PHE A 238 -8.92 -1.16 -5.50
C PHE A 238 -8.35 -2.14 -4.46
N TRP A 239 -7.68 -1.62 -3.43
CA TRP A 239 -7.22 -2.44 -2.31
C TRP A 239 -8.36 -3.21 -1.64
N LYS A 240 -9.45 -2.52 -1.28
CA LYS A 240 -10.62 -3.11 -0.61
C LYS A 240 -11.29 -4.19 -1.48
N LEU A 241 -11.40 -3.97 -2.79
CA LEU A 241 -11.91 -4.94 -3.76
C LEU A 241 -11.07 -6.23 -3.75
N CYS A 242 -9.73 -6.11 -3.82
CA CYS A 242 -8.84 -7.25 -3.76
C CYS A 242 -8.84 -7.95 -2.40
N ASP A 243 -9.02 -7.20 -1.31
CA ASP A 243 -9.00 -7.76 0.04
C ASP A 243 -10.26 -8.57 0.34
N PHE A 244 -11.44 -7.97 0.12
CA PHE A 244 -12.73 -8.59 0.43
C PHE A 244 -13.22 -9.57 -0.64
N ASN A 245 -12.74 -9.49 -1.88
CA ASN A 245 -13.13 -10.42 -2.94
C ASN A 245 -11.91 -11.09 -3.58
N LYS A 246 -11.54 -12.27 -3.05
CA LYS A 246 -10.41 -13.05 -3.60
C LYS A 246 -10.66 -13.51 -5.04
N LYS A 247 -11.91 -13.67 -5.48
CA LYS A 247 -12.23 -13.99 -6.90
C LYS A 247 -11.85 -12.82 -7.81
N PHE A 248 -12.11 -11.59 -7.38
CA PHE A 248 -11.65 -10.39 -8.09
C PHE A 248 -10.13 -10.32 -8.14
N LEU A 249 -9.44 -10.54 -7.01
CA LEU A 249 -7.96 -10.59 -6.98
C LEU A 249 -7.40 -11.61 -7.99
N PHE A 250 -7.94 -12.84 -8.01
CA PHE A 250 -7.51 -13.86 -8.97
C PHE A 250 -7.88 -13.50 -10.42
N PHE A 251 -9.01 -12.86 -10.65
CA PHE A 251 -9.40 -12.35 -11.97
C PHE A 251 -8.39 -11.32 -12.50
N VAL A 252 -8.05 -10.31 -11.69
CA VAL A 252 -7.03 -9.29 -12.04
C VAL A 252 -5.70 -9.94 -12.41
N LEU A 253 -5.32 -10.99 -11.70
CA LEU A 253 -4.07 -11.71 -11.90
C LEU A 253 -4.12 -12.76 -13.03
N LYS A 254 -5.31 -13.10 -13.56
CA LYS A 254 -5.49 -14.11 -14.60
C LYS A 254 -4.92 -13.64 -15.94
N SER A 255 -5.17 -12.39 -16.30
CA SER A 255 -4.76 -11.78 -17.57
C SER A 255 -3.56 -10.82 -17.40
N SER A 256 -3.22 -10.08 -18.46
CA SER A 256 -2.23 -9.00 -18.37
C SER A 256 -2.83 -7.67 -17.91
N ASP A 257 -4.12 -7.62 -17.59
CA ASP A 257 -4.83 -6.37 -17.29
C ASP A 257 -4.40 -5.79 -15.92
N VAL A 258 -3.81 -6.60 -15.04
CA VAL A 258 -3.09 -6.11 -13.86
C VAL A 258 -2.00 -5.09 -14.20
N LEU A 259 -1.42 -5.14 -15.42
CA LEU A 259 -0.40 -4.20 -15.84
C LEU A 259 -0.98 -2.79 -16.09
N ASP A 260 -2.26 -2.71 -16.46
CA ASP A 260 -2.99 -1.45 -16.64
C ASP A 260 -3.28 -0.76 -15.30
N ILE A 261 -3.18 -1.50 -14.19
CA ILE A 261 -3.20 -0.95 -12.82
C ILE A 261 -1.77 -0.68 -12.31
N LEU A 262 -0.82 -1.57 -12.60
CA LEU A 262 0.58 -1.45 -12.20
C LEU A 262 1.21 -0.15 -12.68
N VAL A 263 1.05 0.19 -13.96
CA VAL A 263 1.74 1.33 -14.57
C VAL A 263 1.31 2.66 -13.93
N PRO A 264 0.00 2.94 -13.75
CA PRO A 264 -0.44 4.10 -12.97
C PRO A 264 0.05 4.11 -11.51
N ILE A 265 0.06 2.97 -10.81
CA ILE A 265 0.58 2.93 -9.44
C ILE A 265 2.05 3.35 -9.42
N LEU A 266 2.88 2.79 -10.31
CA LEU A 266 4.29 3.16 -10.40
C LEU A 266 4.50 4.63 -10.82
N PHE A 267 3.60 5.18 -11.66
CA PHE A 267 3.58 6.61 -11.99
C PHE A 267 3.39 7.47 -10.74
N TYR A 268 2.33 7.23 -9.97
CA TYR A 268 2.03 7.99 -8.76
C TYR A 268 3.11 7.84 -7.69
N LEU A 269 3.65 6.63 -7.50
CA LEU A 269 4.77 6.41 -6.58
C LEU A 269 6.03 7.17 -7.00
N ASN A 270 6.34 7.18 -8.31
CA ASN A 270 7.48 7.94 -8.81
C ASN A 270 7.27 9.45 -8.62
N ASP A 271 6.10 9.97 -8.94
CA ASP A 271 5.79 11.40 -8.82
C ASP A 271 5.79 11.88 -7.35
N ALA A 272 5.24 11.07 -6.44
CA ALA A 272 5.11 11.41 -5.02
C ALA A 272 6.39 11.22 -4.19
N ARG A 273 7.41 10.52 -4.70
CA ARG A 273 8.62 10.13 -3.92
C ARG A 273 9.35 11.27 -3.20
N ALA A 274 9.33 12.48 -3.77
CA ALA A 274 10.05 13.63 -3.24
C ALA A 274 9.18 14.49 -2.30
N ASP A 275 7.88 14.23 -2.24
CA ASP A 275 6.90 15.04 -1.52
C ASP A 275 6.48 14.39 -0.20
N GLN A 276 6.93 14.98 0.90
CA GLN A 276 6.64 14.52 2.26
C GLN A 276 5.16 14.61 2.65
N SER A 277 4.33 15.35 1.91
CA SER A 277 2.89 15.41 2.13
C SER A 277 2.17 14.16 1.61
N ARG A 278 2.74 13.52 0.57
CA ARG A 278 2.13 12.39 -0.13
C ARG A 278 2.65 11.04 0.35
N VAL A 279 3.14 10.99 1.59
CA VAL A 279 3.61 9.75 2.23
C VAL A 279 2.51 8.70 2.31
N GLY A 280 1.25 9.10 2.54
CA GLY A 280 0.12 8.17 2.55
C GLY A 280 -0.09 7.47 1.20
N LEU A 281 -0.04 8.24 0.10
CA LEU A 281 -0.07 7.73 -1.27
C LEU A 281 1.07 6.73 -1.54
N MET A 282 2.28 7.00 -1.03
CA MET A 282 3.41 6.07 -1.15
C MET A 282 3.11 4.72 -0.49
N HIS A 283 2.52 4.73 0.71
CA HIS A 283 2.21 3.51 1.45
C HIS A 283 1.10 2.69 0.81
N ILE A 284 -0.02 3.31 0.40
CA ILE A 284 -1.11 2.57 -0.26
C ILE A 284 -0.64 1.92 -1.57
N GLY A 285 0.13 2.64 -2.39
CA GLY A 285 0.67 2.09 -3.63
C GLY A 285 1.62 0.92 -3.37
N VAL A 286 2.52 1.04 -2.40
CA VAL A 286 3.44 -0.07 -2.03
C VAL A 286 2.70 -1.25 -1.43
N PHE A 287 1.66 -1.04 -0.61
CA PHE A 287 0.85 -2.13 -0.07
C PHE A 287 0.12 -2.88 -1.17
N ILE A 288 -0.54 -2.20 -2.11
CA ILE A 288 -1.17 -2.86 -3.26
C ILE A 288 -0.16 -3.73 -4.01
N LEU A 289 1.05 -3.21 -4.28
CA LEU A 289 2.09 -4.00 -4.95
C LEU A 289 2.58 -5.18 -4.09
N LEU A 290 2.64 -5.03 -2.77
CA LEU A 290 2.96 -6.12 -1.84
C LEU A 290 1.90 -7.22 -1.90
N LEU A 291 0.61 -6.86 -1.86
CA LEU A 291 -0.51 -7.78 -2.00
C LEU A 291 -0.45 -8.55 -3.33
N LEU A 292 -0.29 -7.84 -4.45
CA LEU A 292 -0.20 -8.46 -5.79
C LEU A 292 1.05 -9.36 -5.93
N SER A 293 2.19 -8.94 -5.36
CA SER A 293 3.44 -9.73 -5.40
C SER A 293 3.35 -11.06 -4.67
N GLY A 294 2.41 -11.21 -3.74
CA GLY A 294 2.16 -12.46 -3.02
C GLY A 294 1.65 -13.59 -3.92
N GLU A 295 1.31 -13.30 -5.18
CA GLU A 295 0.78 -14.28 -6.13
C GLU A 295 1.72 -14.49 -7.32
N ARG A 296 1.98 -15.76 -7.65
CA ARG A 296 2.89 -16.18 -8.73
C ARG A 296 2.56 -15.52 -10.07
N ASN A 297 1.27 -15.42 -10.41
CA ASN A 297 0.83 -14.88 -11.69
C ASN A 297 1.29 -13.44 -11.87
N PHE A 298 1.34 -12.61 -10.82
CA PHE A 298 1.84 -11.25 -10.92
C PHE A 298 3.30 -11.23 -11.41
N GLY A 299 4.18 -11.98 -10.75
CA GLY A 299 5.59 -12.10 -11.16
C GLY A 299 5.76 -12.60 -12.59
N VAL A 300 4.93 -13.54 -13.03
CA VAL A 300 4.94 -14.02 -14.42
C VAL A 300 4.52 -12.92 -15.40
N ARG A 301 3.46 -12.15 -15.10
CA ARG A 301 2.93 -11.08 -15.97
C ARG A 301 3.89 -9.91 -16.12
N LEU A 302 4.76 -9.66 -15.14
CA LEU A 302 5.78 -8.61 -15.22
C LEU A 302 6.77 -8.79 -16.38
N ASN A 303 6.91 -10.00 -16.94
CA ASN A 303 7.76 -10.26 -18.10
C ASN A 303 7.20 -9.72 -19.43
N LYS A 304 5.96 -9.20 -19.45
CA LYS A 304 5.41 -8.59 -20.68
C LYS A 304 6.28 -7.40 -21.08
N PRO A 305 6.61 -7.23 -22.38
CA PRO A 305 7.37 -6.07 -22.85
C PRO A 305 6.69 -4.76 -22.44
N TYR A 306 7.50 -3.81 -21.96
CA TYR A 306 7.04 -2.46 -21.66
C TYR A 306 7.27 -1.59 -22.90
N SER A 307 6.17 -1.25 -23.58
CA SER A 307 6.20 -0.45 -24.82
C SER A 307 5.56 0.93 -24.66
N ILE A 308 4.97 1.21 -23.50
CA ILE A 308 4.25 2.46 -23.25
C ILE A 308 5.27 3.49 -22.78
N HIS A 309 5.43 4.60 -23.50
CA HIS A 309 6.23 5.72 -23.01
C HIS A 309 5.38 6.62 -22.11
N VAL A 310 5.41 6.35 -20.81
CA VAL A 310 4.79 7.24 -19.81
C VAL A 310 5.73 8.42 -19.53
N PRO A 311 5.24 9.65 -19.35
CA PRO A 311 6.05 10.80 -18.93
C PRO A 311 6.51 10.67 -17.48
N MET A 312 7.36 9.69 -17.21
CA MET A 312 8.03 9.50 -15.94
C MET A 312 9.46 10.03 -16.06
N ASP A 313 9.91 10.73 -15.03
CA ASP A 313 11.32 11.02 -14.84
C ASP A 313 12.02 9.69 -14.47
N ILE A 314 12.39 8.88 -15.47
CA ILE A 314 13.16 7.65 -15.36
C ILE A 314 14.10 7.52 -16.58
N PRO A 315 15.24 6.82 -16.44
CA PRO A 315 16.11 6.55 -17.58
C PRO A 315 15.36 5.80 -18.69
N VAL A 316 15.67 6.10 -19.95
CA VAL A 316 15.15 5.33 -21.08
C VAL A 316 15.75 3.93 -21.04
N PHE A 317 14.90 2.91 -21.15
CA PHE A 317 15.32 1.52 -21.25
C PHE A 317 14.37 0.76 -22.18
N THR A 318 14.87 -0.33 -22.75
CA THR A 318 14.08 -1.32 -23.47
C THR A 318 14.02 -2.57 -22.62
N GLY A 319 12.83 -2.97 -22.19
CA GLY A 319 12.67 -4.07 -21.25
C GLY A 319 11.22 -4.44 -21.00
N THR A 320 10.98 -4.98 -19.82
CA THR A 320 9.70 -5.51 -19.36
C THR A 320 9.09 -4.63 -18.27
N HIS A 321 7.88 -4.95 -17.82
CA HIS A 321 7.26 -4.26 -16.68
C HIS A 321 8.02 -4.54 -15.37
N ALA A 322 8.75 -5.65 -15.28
CA ALA A 322 9.67 -5.90 -14.16
C ALA A 322 10.78 -4.86 -14.08
N ASP A 323 11.33 -4.45 -15.23
CA ASP A 323 12.36 -3.42 -15.30
C ASP A 323 11.83 -2.07 -14.84
N LEU A 324 10.61 -1.69 -15.27
CA LEU A 324 9.94 -0.47 -14.81
C LEU A 324 9.81 -0.46 -13.28
N LEU A 325 9.31 -1.56 -12.71
CA LEU A 325 9.14 -1.71 -11.26
C LEU A 325 10.48 -1.54 -10.51
N ILE A 326 11.53 -2.21 -10.96
CA ILE A 326 12.87 -2.12 -10.34
C ILE A 326 13.45 -0.70 -10.45
N VAL A 327 13.31 -0.06 -11.60
CA VAL A 327 13.81 1.31 -11.82
C VAL A 327 13.10 2.31 -10.92
N VAL A 328 11.77 2.22 -10.81
CA VAL A 328 10.98 3.09 -9.92
C VAL A 328 11.33 2.83 -8.46
N PHE A 329 11.43 1.57 -8.03
CA PHE A 329 11.79 1.23 -6.65
C PHE A 329 13.19 1.71 -6.28
N HIS A 330 14.17 1.53 -7.17
CA HIS A 330 15.51 2.11 -7.00
C HIS A 330 15.44 3.62 -6.81
N LYS A 331 14.64 4.32 -7.61
CA LYS A 331 14.52 5.77 -7.54
C LYS A 331 13.86 6.24 -6.25
N ILE A 332 12.82 5.55 -5.78
CA ILE A 332 12.19 5.80 -4.48
C ILE A 332 13.22 5.63 -3.34
N ILE A 333 14.02 4.57 -3.37
CA ILE A 333 15.02 4.28 -2.34
C ILE A 333 16.17 5.30 -2.35
N THR A 334 16.63 5.71 -3.53
CA THR A 334 17.84 6.55 -3.67
C THR A 334 17.57 8.05 -3.67
N THR A 335 16.41 8.49 -4.14
CA THR A 335 16.05 9.92 -4.28
C THR A 335 14.86 10.32 -3.41
N GLY A 336 14.18 9.38 -2.78
CA GLY A 336 13.06 9.64 -1.89
C GLY A 336 13.47 10.29 -0.58
N HIS A 337 12.51 10.94 0.08
CA HIS A 337 12.76 11.59 1.37
C HIS A 337 12.89 10.59 2.53
N GLN A 338 13.46 11.01 3.66
CA GLN A 338 13.77 10.11 4.79
C GLN A 338 12.55 9.38 5.39
N ARG A 339 11.35 9.98 5.39
CA ARG A 339 10.12 9.30 5.87
C ARG A 339 9.74 8.06 5.04
N LEU A 340 10.37 7.79 3.89
CA LEU A 340 10.15 6.57 3.10
C LEU A 340 11.03 5.38 3.53
N GLN A 341 12.01 5.58 4.42
CA GLN A 341 12.86 4.48 4.90
C GLN A 341 12.07 3.27 5.44
N PRO A 342 10.96 3.43 6.19
CA PRO A 342 10.13 2.31 6.63
C PRO A 342 9.55 1.45 5.49
N LEU A 343 9.45 1.99 4.27
CA LEU A 343 8.95 1.26 3.09
C LEU A 343 10.01 0.41 2.41
N PHE A 344 11.30 0.56 2.73
CA PHE A 344 12.38 -0.14 2.01
C PHE A 344 12.25 -1.66 2.15
N ASP A 345 11.87 -2.15 3.32
CA ASP A 345 11.61 -3.57 3.54
C ASP A 345 10.46 -4.09 2.67
N CYS A 346 9.37 -3.32 2.53
CA CYS A 346 8.24 -3.67 1.66
C CYS A 346 8.64 -3.70 0.18
N LEU A 347 9.35 -2.66 -0.28
CA LEU A 347 9.83 -2.56 -1.67
C LEU A 347 10.75 -3.73 -2.03
N LEU A 348 11.70 -4.07 -1.16
CA LEU A 348 12.60 -5.20 -1.41
C LEU A 348 11.91 -6.55 -1.24
N THR A 349 10.91 -6.66 -0.35
CA THR A 349 10.07 -7.86 -0.23
C THR A 349 9.32 -8.13 -1.54
N ILE A 350 8.76 -7.10 -2.17
CA ILE A 350 8.11 -7.23 -3.49
C ILE A 350 9.11 -7.73 -4.53
N VAL A 351 10.33 -7.16 -4.59
CA VAL A 351 11.39 -7.61 -5.50
C VAL A 351 11.74 -9.08 -5.27
N VAL A 352 11.86 -9.50 -4.01
CA VAL A 352 12.12 -10.90 -3.66
C VAL A 352 10.98 -11.81 -4.10
N ASN A 353 9.73 -11.44 -3.84
CA ASN A 353 8.57 -12.25 -4.24
C ASN A 353 8.50 -12.49 -5.75
N VAL A 354 8.84 -11.48 -6.57
CA VAL A 354 8.77 -11.61 -8.04
C VAL A 354 10.03 -12.21 -8.66
N SER A 355 11.18 -12.12 -7.99
CA SER A 355 12.50 -12.52 -8.50
C SER A 355 12.62 -13.95 -9.08
N PRO A 356 11.95 -15.00 -8.56
CA PRO A 356 12.03 -16.35 -9.15
C PRO A 356 11.38 -16.44 -10.54
N TYR A 357 10.59 -15.43 -10.93
CA TYR A 357 9.80 -15.43 -12.17
C TYR A 357 10.32 -14.44 -13.21
N LEU A 358 11.34 -13.64 -12.90
CA LEU A 358 11.88 -12.62 -13.81
C LEU A 358 12.78 -13.26 -14.84
N LYS A 359 12.36 -13.32 -16.10
CA LYS A 359 13.05 -14.06 -17.17
C LYS A 359 14.15 -13.28 -17.86
N SER A 360 13.99 -11.97 -18.01
CA SER A 360 14.89 -11.17 -18.85
C SER A 360 15.02 -9.74 -18.35
N LEU A 361 15.82 -9.53 -17.31
CA LEU A 361 16.13 -8.18 -16.85
C LEU A 361 17.02 -7.44 -17.86
N SER A 362 16.68 -6.18 -18.09
CA SER A 362 17.52 -5.23 -18.82
C SER A 362 18.81 -4.95 -18.06
N MET A 363 19.85 -4.52 -18.79
CA MET A 363 21.10 -4.08 -18.19
C MET A 363 20.90 -2.90 -17.22
N VAL A 364 19.91 -2.04 -17.48
CA VAL A 364 19.58 -0.91 -16.60
C VAL A 364 19.06 -1.43 -15.26
N ALA A 365 18.02 -2.25 -15.25
CA ALA A 365 17.43 -2.78 -14.01
C ALA A 365 18.44 -3.63 -13.21
N ALA A 366 19.22 -4.47 -13.89
CA ALA A 366 20.29 -5.25 -13.27
C ALA A 366 21.30 -4.36 -12.52
N ASN A 367 21.81 -3.31 -13.17
CA ASN A 367 22.74 -2.38 -12.53
C ASN A 367 22.09 -1.59 -11.38
N LYS A 368 20.79 -1.27 -11.47
CA LYS A 368 20.07 -0.61 -10.38
C LYS A 368 19.98 -1.50 -9.13
N LEU A 369 19.71 -2.79 -9.27
CA LEU A 369 19.73 -3.73 -8.13
C LEU A 369 21.14 -3.84 -7.52
N LEU A 370 22.18 -3.97 -8.35
CA LEU A 370 23.56 -4.04 -7.87
C LEU A 370 24.00 -2.73 -7.19
N HIS A 371 23.53 -1.58 -7.66
CA HIS A 371 23.77 -0.30 -7.01
C HIS A 371 23.12 -0.24 -5.61
N LEU A 372 21.91 -0.76 -5.44
CA LEU A 372 21.30 -0.87 -4.11
C LEU A 372 22.12 -1.77 -3.18
N LEU A 373 22.61 -2.92 -3.69
CA LEU A 373 23.47 -3.81 -2.91
C LEU A 373 24.75 -3.10 -2.49
N GLU A 374 25.42 -2.40 -3.40
CA GLU A 374 26.64 -1.65 -3.13
C GLU A 374 26.41 -0.58 -2.04
N ALA A 375 25.30 0.17 -2.12
CA ALA A 375 24.94 1.16 -1.11
C ALA A 375 24.68 0.52 0.27
N PHE A 376 23.84 -0.51 0.31
CA PHE A 376 23.42 -1.15 1.57
C PHE A 376 24.47 -2.07 2.20
N SER A 377 25.46 -2.52 1.43
CA SER A 377 26.56 -3.36 1.95
C SER A 377 27.73 -2.56 2.52
N THR A 378 27.70 -1.22 2.44
CA THR A 378 28.74 -0.40 3.06
C THR A 378 28.77 -0.60 4.58
N SER A 379 29.96 -0.76 5.16
CA SER A 379 30.10 -1.06 6.59
C SER A 379 29.48 0.01 7.50
N TRP A 380 29.56 1.28 7.11
CA TRP A 380 28.94 2.36 7.88
C TRP A 380 27.42 2.25 7.90
N PHE A 381 26.80 1.89 6.77
CA PHE A 381 25.36 1.76 6.65
C PHE A 381 24.88 0.56 7.45
N LEU A 382 25.49 -0.61 7.23
CA LEU A 382 25.18 -1.85 7.96
C LEU A 382 25.20 -1.65 9.47
N PHE A 383 26.19 -0.92 9.99
CA PHE A 383 26.37 -0.72 11.43
C PHE A 383 25.54 0.43 12.00
N SER A 384 24.92 1.27 11.16
CA SER A 384 24.16 2.45 11.60
C SER A 384 22.83 2.12 12.28
N ALA A 385 22.21 0.99 11.97
CA ALA A 385 20.96 0.56 12.59
C ALA A 385 20.83 -0.96 12.64
N ALA A 386 20.13 -1.47 13.66
CA ALA A 386 19.97 -2.91 13.91
C ALA A 386 19.36 -3.66 12.73
N GLN A 387 18.47 -3.03 11.95
CA GLN A 387 17.71 -3.69 10.89
C GLN A 387 18.34 -3.55 9.50
N ASN A 388 19.37 -2.72 9.33
CA ASN A 388 19.92 -2.39 7.99
C ASN A 388 20.46 -3.61 7.24
N HIS A 389 20.93 -4.62 7.97
CA HIS A 389 21.41 -5.87 7.37
C HIS A 389 20.30 -6.64 6.65
N HIS A 390 19.02 -6.51 7.05
CA HIS A 390 17.89 -7.17 6.38
C HIS A 390 17.74 -6.76 4.91
N LEU A 391 18.02 -5.50 4.58
CA LEU A 391 17.97 -5.00 3.19
C LEU A 391 18.95 -5.76 2.28
N VAL A 392 20.13 -6.11 2.81
CA VAL A 392 21.12 -6.92 2.11
C VAL A 392 20.65 -8.36 1.96
N PHE A 393 20.01 -8.93 2.98
CA PHE A 393 19.41 -10.27 2.87
C PHE A 393 18.38 -10.34 1.74
N PHE A 394 17.47 -9.37 1.65
CA PHE A 394 16.49 -9.34 0.56
C PHE A 394 17.14 -9.27 -0.82
N LEU A 395 18.14 -8.42 -1.02
CA LEU A 395 18.82 -8.31 -2.31
C LEU A 395 19.58 -9.60 -2.68
N LEU A 396 20.28 -10.21 -1.73
CA LEU A 396 20.98 -11.48 -1.97
C LEU A 396 19.99 -12.61 -2.28
N GLU A 397 18.86 -12.67 -1.58
CA GLU A 397 17.78 -13.62 -1.86
C GLU A 397 17.22 -13.41 -3.28
N ALA A 398 16.96 -12.16 -3.69
CA ALA A 398 16.51 -11.87 -5.05
C ALA A 398 17.52 -12.29 -6.13
N PHE A 399 18.82 -12.04 -5.91
CA PHE A 399 19.87 -12.49 -6.83
C PHE A 399 19.94 -14.03 -6.89
N ASN A 400 19.88 -14.71 -5.75
CA ASN A 400 19.87 -16.17 -5.72
C ASN A 400 18.64 -16.75 -6.44
N ASN A 401 17.45 -16.20 -6.22
CA ASN A 401 16.23 -16.59 -6.90
C ASN A 401 16.41 -16.49 -8.43
N ILE A 402 16.92 -15.37 -8.94
CA ILE A 402 17.12 -15.18 -10.39
C ILE A 402 18.19 -16.14 -10.92
N ILE A 403 19.31 -16.31 -10.22
CA ILE A 403 20.40 -17.21 -10.63
C ILE A 403 19.94 -18.68 -10.63
N GLN A 404 19.13 -19.10 -9.65
CA GLN A 404 18.72 -20.50 -9.54
C GLN A 404 17.58 -20.86 -10.49
N TYR A 405 16.63 -19.95 -10.71
CA TYR A 405 15.39 -20.24 -11.45
C TYR A 405 15.34 -19.67 -12.85
N GLN A 406 16.03 -18.57 -13.12
CA GLN A 406 15.91 -17.81 -14.38
C GLN A 406 17.26 -17.44 -14.98
N PHE A 407 18.31 -18.23 -14.72
CA PHE A 407 19.65 -17.97 -15.23
C PHE A 407 19.69 -17.75 -16.75
N ASP A 408 19.03 -18.64 -17.50
CA ASP A 408 19.05 -18.72 -18.96
C ASP A 408 18.76 -17.39 -19.65
N GLY A 409 17.77 -16.62 -19.16
CA GLY A 409 17.40 -15.34 -19.74
C GLY A 409 18.01 -14.10 -19.06
N ASN A 410 18.73 -14.25 -17.94
CA ASN A 410 19.24 -13.13 -17.14
C ASN A 410 20.76 -12.91 -17.27
N CYS A 411 21.29 -13.07 -18.48
CA CYS A 411 22.72 -12.82 -18.77
C CYS A 411 23.18 -11.42 -18.37
N ASN A 412 22.33 -10.39 -18.51
CA ASN A 412 22.63 -9.01 -18.10
C ASN A 412 22.90 -8.90 -16.60
N LEU A 413 22.08 -9.56 -15.76
CA LEU A 413 22.28 -9.57 -14.31
C LEU A 413 23.56 -10.33 -13.93
N VAL A 414 23.78 -11.51 -14.54
CA VAL A 414 24.98 -12.32 -14.30
C VAL A 414 26.24 -11.53 -14.65
N TYR A 415 26.23 -10.85 -15.80
CA TYR A 415 27.31 -9.97 -16.21
C TYR A 415 27.55 -8.83 -15.22
N ALA A 416 26.49 -8.16 -14.76
CA ALA A 416 26.58 -7.10 -13.75
C ALA A 416 27.18 -7.62 -12.42
N ILE A 417 26.80 -8.82 -11.99
CA ILE A 417 27.36 -9.50 -10.81
C ILE A 417 28.86 -9.77 -10.98
N ILE A 418 29.29 -10.26 -12.14
CA ILE A 418 30.71 -10.49 -12.46
C ILE A 418 31.50 -9.18 -12.38
N ARG A 419 30.99 -8.10 -12.98
CA ARG A 419 31.64 -6.78 -12.92
C ARG A 419 31.74 -6.22 -11.51
N LYS A 420 30.75 -6.48 -10.67
CA LYS A 420 30.67 -6.01 -9.27
C LYS A 420 31.09 -7.08 -8.25
N ARG A 421 31.83 -8.12 -8.66
CA ARG A 421 32.27 -9.24 -7.80
C ARG A 421 32.92 -8.82 -6.48
N ASN A 422 33.64 -7.70 -6.48
CA ASN A 422 34.31 -7.16 -5.29
C ASN A 422 33.34 -6.82 -4.16
N VAL A 423 32.10 -6.40 -4.46
CA VAL A 423 31.07 -6.10 -3.45
C VAL A 423 30.73 -7.36 -2.66
N PHE A 424 30.55 -8.49 -3.35
CA PHE A 424 30.26 -9.79 -2.72
C PHE A 424 31.44 -10.32 -1.90
N HIS A 425 32.67 -10.19 -2.42
CA HIS A 425 33.87 -10.56 -1.67
C HIS A 425 34.09 -9.70 -0.42
N GLN A 426 33.80 -8.40 -0.49
CA GLN A 426 33.88 -7.51 0.67
C GLN A 426 32.82 -7.86 1.71
N LEU A 427 31.60 -8.16 1.28
CA LEU A 427 30.51 -8.56 2.17
C LEU A 427 30.80 -9.92 2.85
N ALA A 428 31.33 -10.90 2.11
CA ALA A 428 31.78 -12.18 2.69
C ALA A 428 32.87 -11.98 3.76
N ASN A 429 33.77 -11.04 3.52
CA ASN A 429 34.90 -10.71 4.41
C ASN A 429 34.63 -9.51 5.33
N LEU A 430 33.35 -9.20 5.60
CA LEU A 430 32.98 -8.03 6.42
C LEU A 430 33.68 -8.08 7.79
N PRO A 431 34.44 -7.05 8.18
CA PRO A 431 35.15 -7.06 9.46
C PRO A 431 34.16 -6.99 10.62
N SER A 432 34.39 -7.81 11.64
CA SER A 432 33.53 -7.95 12.83
C SER A 432 34.22 -7.53 14.13
N ASP A 433 35.49 -7.11 14.07
CA ASP A 433 36.23 -6.67 15.25
C ASP A 433 35.79 -5.27 15.73
N PRO A 434 35.87 -4.98 17.04
CA PRO A 434 35.43 -3.70 17.61
C PRO A 434 36.08 -2.47 16.96
N ALA A 435 37.37 -2.56 16.62
CA ALA A 435 38.12 -1.44 16.06
C ALA A 435 37.62 -1.09 14.64
N SER A 436 37.38 -2.09 13.80
CA SER A 436 36.81 -1.92 12.46
C SER A 436 35.39 -1.37 12.51
N ILE A 437 34.55 -1.85 13.42
CA ILE A 437 33.17 -1.36 13.60
C ILE A 437 33.19 0.12 13.98
N GLN A 438 33.99 0.51 14.98
CA GLN A 438 34.12 1.91 15.39
C GLN A 438 34.66 2.80 14.26
N LYS A 439 35.68 2.33 13.54
CA LYS A 439 36.27 3.04 12.39
C LYS A 439 35.25 3.26 11.26
N ALA A 440 34.39 2.28 10.99
CA ALA A 440 33.33 2.39 9.99
C ALA A 440 32.29 3.44 10.38
N LEU A 441 31.87 3.49 11.64
CA LEU A 441 30.92 4.49 12.14
C LEU A 441 31.51 5.91 12.16
N GLN A 442 32.81 6.06 12.46
CA GLN A 442 33.48 7.36 12.43
C GLN A 442 33.58 7.97 11.03
N ARG A 443 33.63 7.15 9.96
CA ARG A 443 33.64 7.63 8.57
C ARG A 443 32.37 8.41 8.20
N LYS A 444 31.23 8.11 8.83
CA LYS A 444 29.96 8.84 8.65
C LYS A 444 30.08 10.34 8.94
N LYS A 445 30.93 10.74 9.90
CA LYS A 445 31.12 12.16 10.26
C LYS A 445 31.88 12.97 9.20
N LYS A 446 32.49 12.33 8.18
CA LYS A 446 33.31 13.01 7.16
C LYS A 446 32.67 13.07 5.77
N SER A 447 31.56 12.38 5.52
CA SER A 447 30.89 12.37 4.21
C SER A 447 29.40 12.76 4.34
N PRO A 448 28.98 13.94 3.86
CA PRO A 448 27.56 14.19 3.64
C PRO A 448 27.11 13.43 2.37
N ASP A 449 25.99 12.73 2.48
CA ASP A 449 25.16 12.17 1.39
C ASP A 449 25.84 11.33 0.29
N VAL A 450 26.27 10.11 0.65
CA VAL A 450 26.77 9.10 -0.32
C VAL A 450 25.64 8.47 -1.16
N ILE A 451 24.38 8.59 -0.76
CA ILE A 451 23.26 8.02 -1.54
C ILE A 451 23.02 8.80 -2.85
N SER A 452 23.53 10.04 -2.97
CA SER A 452 23.22 10.93 -4.10
C SER A 452 24.31 11.06 -5.17
N ARG A 453 25.54 10.54 -4.98
CA ARG A 453 26.65 10.85 -5.89
C ARG A 453 27.61 9.68 -6.12
N THR A 454 27.22 8.71 -6.94
CA THR A 454 28.19 7.99 -7.79
C THR A 454 27.59 7.65 -9.16
N SER A 455 28.15 8.30 -10.20
CA SER A 455 28.01 8.00 -11.64
C SER A 455 26.61 8.05 -12.28
N SER A 456 26.11 9.25 -12.56
CA SER A 456 25.24 9.49 -13.72
C SER A 456 25.99 10.41 -14.68
N GLN A 457 26.30 9.91 -15.88
CA GLN A 457 26.66 10.77 -17.00
C GLN A 457 25.47 11.69 -17.31
N GLU A 458 25.78 12.95 -17.56
CA GLU A 458 24.84 14.03 -17.86
C GLU A 458 23.92 13.66 -19.02
N THR A 459 22.67 13.32 -18.71
CA THR A 459 21.56 13.51 -19.64
C THR A 459 20.92 14.83 -19.29
N VAL A 460 20.98 15.78 -20.23
CA VAL A 460 20.30 17.08 -20.18
C VAL A 460 18.83 16.84 -19.81
N SER A 461 18.50 17.22 -18.58
CA SER A 461 17.14 17.21 -18.04
C SER A 461 16.32 18.25 -18.82
N MET A 462 15.29 17.80 -19.54
CA MET A 462 14.29 18.71 -20.08
C MET A 462 13.48 19.31 -18.92
N GLU A 463 13.07 20.55 -19.14
CA GLU A 463 12.35 21.45 -18.26
C GLU A 463 11.15 20.76 -17.56
N GLY A 464 11.21 20.62 -16.23
CA GLY A 464 10.11 20.07 -15.42
C GLY A 464 10.51 19.28 -14.17
N SER A 465 11.72 18.72 -14.09
CA SER A 465 12.18 18.00 -12.88
C SER A 465 12.94 18.94 -11.93
N HIS A 466 12.22 19.87 -11.32
CA HIS A 466 12.72 20.52 -10.11
C HIS A 466 12.46 19.61 -8.89
N PRO A 467 13.35 19.60 -7.88
CA PRO A 467 13.01 19.05 -6.57
C PRO A 467 11.69 19.66 -6.10
N ALA A 468 10.81 18.84 -5.51
CA ALA A 468 9.54 19.33 -4.98
C ALA A 468 9.82 20.52 -4.05
N VAL A 469 9.27 21.69 -4.42
CA VAL A 469 9.29 22.88 -3.56
C VAL A 469 8.63 22.45 -2.23
N PRO A 470 9.14 22.89 -1.07
CA PRO A 470 8.42 22.72 0.19
C PRO A 470 6.96 23.13 -0.01
N ALA A 471 6.02 22.34 0.51
CA ALA A 471 4.59 22.57 0.34
C ALA A 471 4.25 24.05 0.58
N GLU A 472 3.39 24.63 -0.26
CA GLU A 472 2.99 26.04 -0.14
C GLU A 472 2.48 26.32 1.29
N PRO A 473 2.84 27.47 1.89
CA PRO A 473 2.28 27.90 3.17
C PRO A 473 0.75 27.92 3.08
N GLY A 474 0.08 27.17 3.95
CA GLY A 474 -1.38 26.93 3.92
C GLY A 474 -1.81 25.51 3.55
N THR A 475 -0.92 24.62 3.13
CA THR A 475 -1.27 23.21 2.82
C THR A 475 -1.53 22.41 4.09
N LEU A 476 -2.78 22.00 4.33
CA LEU A 476 -3.14 21.11 5.44
C LEU A 476 -2.50 19.72 5.23
N LYS A 477 -1.81 19.20 6.25
CA LYS A 477 -1.31 17.81 6.27
C LYS A 477 -1.84 17.07 7.49
N THR A 478 -2.24 15.82 7.29
CA THR A 478 -2.68 14.92 8.35
C THR A 478 -1.51 14.03 8.83
N SER A 479 -1.33 13.92 10.14
CA SER A 479 -0.30 13.03 10.71
C SER A 479 -0.68 11.55 10.52
N LEU A 480 0.21 10.77 9.88
CA LEU A 480 0.05 9.32 9.76
C LEU A 480 0.74 8.58 10.90
N ILE A 481 0.11 7.50 11.36
CA ILE A 481 0.65 6.60 12.39
C ILE A 481 1.80 5.76 11.80
N ALA A 482 2.71 5.31 12.66
CA ALA A 482 3.76 4.39 12.26
C ALA A 482 3.18 3.03 11.82
N ILE A 483 3.70 2.51 10.72
CA ILE A 483 3.27 1.23 10.17
C ILE A 483 3.95 0.08 10.91
N PRO A 484 3.27 -1.08 11.07
CA PRO A 484 3.89 -2.28 11.62
C PRO A 484 5.13 -2.73 10.84
N ALA A 485 6.10 -3.34 11.53
CA ALA A 485 7.26 -3.93 10.87
C ALA A 485 6.86 -5.02 9.85
N ILE A 486 7.68 -5.22 8.82
CA ILE A 486 7.40 -6.15 7.70
C ILE A 486 7.10 -7.59 8.17
N ASP A 487 7.70 -8.05 9.27
CA ASP A 487 7.48 -9.39 9.85
C ASP A 487 6.07 -9.57 10.46
N LYS A 488 5.38 -8.47 10.74
CA LYS A 488 3.97 -8.43 11.16
C LYS A 488 3.03 -8.18 9.99
N LEU A 489 3.54 -7.61 8.89
CA LEU A 489 2.78 -7.36 7.65
C LEU A 489 2.74 -8.57 6.72
N THR A 490 3.62 -9.58 6.91
CA THR A 490 3.76 -10.70 5.98
C THR A 490 3.82 -12.07 6.64
N GLU A 491 3.31 -13.07 5.93
CA GLU A 491 3.48 -14.49 6.24
C GLU A 491 4.27 -15.18 5.13
N LYS A 492 5.17 -16.08 5.52
CA LYS A 492 5.98 -16.84 4.58
C LYS A 492 5.22 -18.08 4.12
N SER A 493 5.09 -18.23 2.81
CA SER A 493 4.58 -19.43 2.16
C SER A 493 5.63 -20.01 1.22
N GLN A 494 5.69 -21.33 1.14
CA GLN A 494 6.56 -22.04 0.22
C GLN A 494 5.77 -22.49 -1.02
N VAL A 495 6.38 -22.41 -2.20
CA VAL A 495 5.83 -22.99 -3.43
C VAL A 495 6.15 -24.49 -3.48
N SER A 496 5.13 -25.34 -3.60
CA SER A 496 5.24 -26.80 -3.80
C SER A 496 5.63 -27.15 -5.24
N GLU A 497 6.05 -28.39 -5.49
CA GLU A 497 6.41 -28.90 -6.82
C GLU A 497 5.27 -28.75 -7.85
N ASP A 498 4.01 -28.92 -7.41
CA ASP A 498 2.81 -28.74 -8.24
C ASP A 498 2.43 -27.26 -8.45
N GLY A 499 3.23 -26.32 -7.95
CA GLY A 499 2.99 -24.88 -8.05
C GLY A 499 1.95 -24.33 -7.07
N THR A 500 1.44 -25.15 -6.15
CA THR A 500 0.55 -24.75 -5.06
C THR A 500 1.33 -24.10 -3.90
N MET A 501 0.67 -23.23 -3.14
CA MET A 501 1.28 -22.50 -2.02
C MET A 501 1.00 -23.22 -0.70
N VAL A 502 2.03 -23.46 0.11
CA VAL A 502 1.91 -24.05 1.46
C VAL A 502 2.39 -23.03 2.49
N SER A 503 1.56 -22.70 3.49
CA SER A 503 1.99 -21.76 4.54
C SER A 503 3.02 -22.41 5.48
N LEU A 504 4.05 -21.65 5.85
CA LEU A 504 5.04 -22.08 6.84
C LEU A 504 4.59 -21.55 8.21
N SER A 505 4.24 -22.46 9.14
CA SER A 505 3.98 -22.09 10.53
C SER A 505 5.23 -21.47 11.15
N LYS A 506 5.06 -20.32 11.85
CA LYS A 506 6.13 -19.72 12.65
C LYS A 506 6.51 -20.73 13.73
N THR A 507 7.62 -21.45 13.55
CA THR A 507 8.27 -22.15 14.65
C THR A 507 8.80 -21.10 15.60
N ASP A 508 8.28 -21.08 16.83
CA ASP A 508 8.80 -20.26 17.92
C ASP A 508 10.31 -20.53 18.04
N SER A 509 11.12 -19.54 17.66
CA SER A 509 12.52 -19.48 18.06
C SER A 509 12.57 -19.39 19.58
N PRO A 510 13.46 -20.14 20.27
CA PRO A 510 13.44 -20.26 21.72
C PRO A 510 13.62 -18.89 22.38
N HIS A 511 12.67 -18.58 23.27
CA HIS A 511 12.64 -17.40 24.13
C HIS A 511 14.01 -17.11 24.75
N THR A 512 14.52 -15.89 24.53
CA THR A 512 15.42 -15.25 25.48
C THR A 512 14.69 -15.07 26.80
N VAL A 513 15.15 -15.80 27.81
CA VAL A 513 14.68 -15.79 29.19
C VAL A 513 14.78 -14.38 29.77
N HIS A 514 13.63 -13.76 30.04
CA HIS A 514 13.52 -12.73 31.06
C HIS A 514 13.35 -13.42 32.42
N PRO A 515 14.10 -13.05 33.48
CA PRO A 515 13.87 -13.65 34.79
C PRO A 515 12.60 -13.10 35.42
N ASP A 516 11.64 -13.99 35.65
CA ASP A 516 10.46 -13.82 36.48
C ASP A 516 10.86 -13.49 37.93
N GLN A 517 10.12 -12.55 38.54
CA GLN A 517 9.86 -12.55 39.98
C GLN A 517 8.34 -12.64 40.18
N SER A 518 7.90 -13.85 40.50
CA SER A 518 6.53 -14.19 40.88
C SER A 518 6.33 -14.17 42.40
N ALA A 519 5.08 -13.88 42.79
CA ALA A 519 4.42 -14.03 44.09
C ALA A 519 4.67 -12.87 45.08
N VAL A 520 3.66 -12.27 45.74
CA VAL A 520 2.69 -12.92 46.63
C VAL A 520 1.37 -12.11 46.75
N THR A 521 0.27 -12.85 46.85
CA THR A 521 -1.11 -12.49 47.23
C THR A 521 -1.25 -12.02 48.70
N GLY A 522 -2.15 -11.08 48.99
CA GLY A 522 -2.66 -10.89 50.37
C GLY A 522 -3.37 -9.56 50.67
N THR A 523 -4.71 -9.59 50.64
CA THR A 523 -5.67 -9.08 51.65
C THR A 523 -5.51 -7.68 52.30
N SER A 524 -6.54 -6.85 52.09
CA SER A 524 -7.30 -6.00 53.04
C SER A 524 -6.57 -5.03 54.00
N ASP A 525 -6.88 -3.73 53.94
CA ASP A 525 -7.89 -3.11 54.82
C ASP A 525 -8.03 -1.58 54.58
N THR A 526 -9.29 -1.17 54.51
CA THR A 526 -9.97 0.06 54.95
C THR A 526 -9.14 1.17 55.62
N GLU A 527 -9.28 2.41 55.13
CA GLU A 527 -9.72 3.55 55.96
C GLU A 527 -10.15 4.77 55.11
N SER A 528 -11.36 5.25 55.40
CA SER A 528 -11.97 6.48 54.91
C SER A 528 -11.53 7.67 55.77
N ASN A 529 -11.23 8.84 55.20
CA ASN A 529 -11.82 10.11 55.65
C ASN A 529 -11.49 11.35 54.79
N SER A 530 -12.56 12.00 54.34
CA SER A 530 -12.86 13.45 54.33
C SER A 530 -11.80 14.50 53.94
N GLY A 531 -12.06 15.20 52.84
CA GLY A 531 -12.52 16.60 52.84
C GLY A 531 -11.52 17.77 52.98
N ARG A 532 -11.47 18.60 51.92
CA ARG A 532 -11.11 20.05 51.89
C ARG A 532 -9.62 20.36 52.14
N ASP A 533 -8.91 21.30 51.50
CA ASP A 533 -9.24 22.54 50.81
C ASP A 533 -8.22 22.85 49.68
N ASN A 534 -8.59 23.78 48.80
CA ASN A 534 -7.72 24.46 47.83
C ASN A 534 -6.62 25.27 48.55
N GLU A 535 -5.35 25.05 48.21
CA GLU A 535 -4.32 26.11 48.25
C GLU A 535 -3.32 25.93 47.10
N ASP A 536 -3.19 27.00 46.30
CA ASP A 536 -2.20 27.17 45.25
C ASP A 536 -0.78 27.21 45.85
N VAL A 537 0.03 26.20 45.58
CA VAL A 537 1.46 26.19 45.91
C VAL A 537 2.29 26.29 44.64
N PHE A 538 2.90 27.46 44.44
CA PHE A 538 3.89 27.74 43.40
C PHE A 538 5.14 26.85 43.59
N TYR A 539 5.39 25.93 42.64
CA TYR A 539 6.67 25.25 42.53
C TYR A 539 7.69 26.16 41.85
N THR A 540 8.92 26.20 42.37
CA THR A 540 10.03 26.97 41.78
C THR A 540 10.64 26.22 40.57
N GLU A 541 11.09 26.96 39.54
CA GLU A 541 11.65 26.43 38.29
C GLU A 541 12.78 25.39 38.52
N ALA A 542 13.53 25.50 39.62
CA ALA A 542 14.62 24.59 39.96
C ALA A 542 14.19 23.15 40.30
N GLU A 543 12.95 22.92 40.75
CA GLU A 543 12.43 21.58 41.05
C GLU A 543 11.80 20.90 39.84
N MET A 544 11.27 21.68 38.88
CA MET A 544 10.85 21.16 37.56
C MET A 544 12.06 20.70 36.72
N GLU A 545 13.21 21.35 36.86
CA GLU A 545 14.43 20.98 36.14
C GLU A 545 15.02 19.64 36.63
N ARG A 546 14.93 19.36 37.95
CA ARG A 546 15.35 18.05 38.50
C ARG A 546 14.42 16.90 38.14
N ARG A 547 13.11 17.15 38.01
CA ARG A 547 12.15 16.13 37.53
C ARG A 547 12.23 15.89 36.02
N ARG A 548 12.64 16.88 35.22
CA ARG A 548 12.94 16.69 33.78
C ARG A 548 14.16 15.82 33.51
N LEU A 549 15.10 15.72 34.45
CA LEU A 549 16.28 14.88 34.33
C LEU A 549 16.04 13.42 34.78
N SER A 550 14.90 13.12 35.42
CA SER A 550 14.58 11.78 35.96
C SER A 550 13.47 11.04 35.21
N SER A 551 12.90 11.59 34.12
CA SER A 551 11.86 10.93 33.31
C SER A 551 12.28 10.57 31.88
N VAL A 552 13.58 10.61 31.57
CA VAL A 552 14.10 9.98 30.34
C VAL A 552 14.24 8.49 30.61
N SER A 553 13.17 7.75 30.33
CA SER A 553 13.24 6.32 30.10
C SER A 553 14.36 6.03 29.10
N SER A 554 15.33 5.24 29.54
CA SER A 554 16.55 4.89 28.82
C SER A 554 16.24 4.23 27.47
N THR A 555 16.16 5.02 26.40
CA THR A 555 16.37 4.52 25.05
C THR A 555 17.86 4.23 24.95
N SER A 556 18.25 2.96 25.02
CA SER A 556 19.61 2.55 24.75
C SER A 556 20.00 3.06 23.36
N LEU A 557 21.01 3.94 23.28
CA LEU A 557 21.60 4.35 22.01
C LEU A 557 22.11 3.09 21.30
N TRP A 558 21.61 2.83 20.09
CA TRP A 558 22.03 1.69 19.28
C TRP A 558 23.56 1.68 19.11
N ALA A 559 24.18 0.57 19.53
CA ALA A 559 25.61 0.34 19.37
C ALA A 559 25.84 -1.08 18.80
N PRO A 560 26.39 -1.22 17.59
CA PRO A 560 26.61 -2.52 16.97
C PRO A 560 27.76 -3.25 17.69
N MET A 561 27.45 -4.40 18.30
CA MET A 561 28.42 -5.27 18.97
C MET A 561 28.97 -6.33 18.01
N PRO A 562 30.22 -6.81 18.18
CA PRO A 562 30.78 -7.90 17.38
C PRO A 562 29.88 -9.15 17.31
N GLU A 563 29.30 -9.54 18.45
CA GLU A 563 28.40 -10.69 18.55
C GLU A 563 27.14 -10.50 17.69
N TRP A 564 26.59 -9.28 17.68
CA TRP A 564 25.45 -8.95 16.81
C TRP A 564 25.84 -9.09 15.34
N VAL A 565 27.01 -8.58 14.91
CA VAL A 565 27.47 -8.73 13.52
C VAL A 565 27.62 -10.21 13.15
N LEU A 566 28.23 -11.02 14.03
CA LEU A 566 28.42 -12.45 13.81
C LEU A 566 27.10 -13.23 13.76
N SER A 567 26.07 -12.80 14.50
CA SER A 567 24.77 -13.47 14.57
C SER A 567 24.05 -13.59 13.22
N TRP A 568 24.28 -12.64 12.31
CA TRP A 568 23.68 -12.61 10.97
C TRP A 568 24.69 -12.75 9.83
N LYS A 569 25.95 -12.31 10.00
CA LYS A 569 26.97 -12.39 8.94
C LYS A 569 27.14 -13.81 8.40
N CYS A 570 27.20 -14.80 9.29
CA CYS A 570 27.36 -16.21 8.92
C CYS A 570 26.13 -16.80 8.21
N LYS A 571 24.98 -16.10 8.25
CA LYS A 571 23.72 -16.52 7.64
C LYS A 571 23.47 -15.87 6.27
N LEU A 572 24.34 -14.96 5.82
CA LEU A 572 24.19 -14.31 4.52
C LEU A 572 24.17 -15.35 3.39
N PRO A 573 23.16 -15.35 2.50
CA PRO A 573 23.01 -16.36 1.48
C PRO A 573 23.94 -16.08 0.29
N LEU A 574 25.25 -16.14 0.51
CA LEU A 574 26.28 -15.83 -0.49
C LEU A 574 26.73 -17.05 -1.30
N GLN A 575 26.40 -18.27 -0.86
CA GLN A 575 26.97 -19.51 -1.42
C GLN A 575 26.75 -19.64 -2.93
N THR A 576 25.52 -19.43 -3.41
CA THR A 576 25.18 -19.54 -4.84
C THR A 576 25.92 -18.50 -5.68
N ILE A 577 25.92 -17.23 -5.28
CA ILE A 577 26.62 -16.15 -5.99
C ILE A 577 28.13 -16.37 -5.99
N MET A 578 28.72 -16.79 -4.87
CA MET A 578 30.15 -17.05 -4.77
C MET A 578 30.55 -18.24 -5.66
N ARG A 579 29.72 -19.29 -5.72
CA ARG A 579 29.95 -20.43 -6.61
C ARG A 579 29.86 -20.04 -8.08
N LEU A 580 28.86 -19.23 -8.44
CA LEU A 580 28.72 -18.62 -9.77
C LEU A 580 30.00 -17.87 -10.16
N LEU A 581 30.47 -16.98 -9.29
CA LEU A 581 31.68 -16.18 -9.53
C LEU A 581 32.93 -17.06 -9.69
N GLN A 582 33.12 -18.06 -8.84
CA GLN A 582 34.27 -19.00 -8.94
C GLN A 582 34.35 -19.72 -10.28
N VAL A 583 33.21 -20.03 -10.89
CA VAL A 583 33.13 -20.75 -12.16
C VAL A 583 33.25 -19.80 -13.34
N LEU A 584 32.45 -18.73 -13.36
CA LEU A 584 32.32 -17.87 -14.55
C LEU A 584 33.43 -16.84 -14.67
N VAL A 585 33.96 -16.31 -13.57
CA VAL A 585 35.02 -15.29 -13.63
C VAL A 585 36.25 -15.79 -14.40
N PRO A 586 36.84 -16.96 -14.08
CA PRO A 586 38.01 -17.46 -14.82
C PRO A 586 37.70 -17.76 -16.28
N GLN A 587 36.48 -18.21 -16.60
CA GLN A 587 36.06 -18.50 -17.98
C GLN A 587 35.93 -17.22 -18.80
N VAL A 588 35.32 -16.18 -18.23
CA VAL A 588 35.21 -14.86 -18.86
C VAL A 588 36.59 -14.20 -19.02
N GLU A 589 37.45 -14.27 -18.01
CA GLU A 589 38.82 -13.73 -18.12
C GLU A 589 39.63 -14.47 -19.20
N LYS A 590 39.53 -15.81 -19.24
CA LYS A 590 40.20 -16.62 -20.26
C LYS A 590 39.71 -16.28 -21.67
N ILE A 591 38.40 -16.19 -21.91
CA ILE A 591 37.89 -15.88 -23.25
C ILE A 591 38.26 -14.45 -23.68
N CYS A 592 38.32 -13.49 -22.76
CA CYS A 592 38.80 -12.14 -23.04
C CYS A 592 40.27 -12.14 -23.48
N ILE A 593 41.11 -12.95 -22.83
CA ILE A 593 42.54 -13.09 -23.19
C ILE A 593 42.71 -13.85 -24.51
N ASP A 594 42.10 -15.04 -24.64
CA ASP A 594 42.30 -15.96 -25.77
C ASP A 594 41.78 -15.39 -27.10
N LYS A 595 40.69 -14.63 -27.06
CA LYS A 595 40.06 -14.05 -28.25
C LYS A 595 40.29 -12.54 -28.39
N GLY A 596 41.02 -11.91 -27.47
CA GLY A 596 41.23 -10.45 -27.46
C GLY A 596 39.93 -9.65 -27.36
N LEU A 597 38.88 -10.20 -26.73
CA LEU A 597 37.56 -9.59 -26.67
C LEU A 597 37.60 -8.38 -25.75
N THR A 598 37.25 -7.21 -26.27
CA THR A 598 37.04 -5.98 -25.50
C THR A 598 35.57 -5.55 -25.48
N ASP A 599 34.71 -6.20 -26.27
CA ASP A 599 33.30 -5.83 -26.42
C ASP A 599 32.40 -6.55 -25.41
N GLU A 600 31.57 -5.77 -24.71
CA GLU A 600 30.56 -6.24 -23.76
C GLU A 600 29.53 -7.16 -24.44
N SER A 601 29.21 -6.91 -25.71
CA SER A 601 28.22 -7.69 -26.45
C SER A 601 28.65 -9.16 -26.66
N GLU A 602 29.94 -9.40 -26.81
CA GLU A 602 30.50 -10.74 -27.03
C GLU A 602 30.53 -11.55 -25.73
N ILE A 603 30.81 -10.89 -24.60
CA ILE A 603 30.72 -11.51 -23.27
C ILE A 603 29.28 -11.90 -22.95
N LEU A 604 28.31 -11.02 -23.24
CA LEU A 604 26.89 -11.32 -23.05
C LEU A 604 26.45 -12.51 -23.91
N LYS A 605 26.87 -12.57 -25.17
CA LYS A 605 26.61 -13.74 -26.04
C LYS A 605 27.21 -15.01 -25.46
N PHE A 606 28.43 -14.97 -24.92
CA PHE A 606 29.02 -16.14 -24.27
C PHE A 606 28.19 -16.59 -23.06
N LEU A 607 27.79 -15.67 -22.20
CA LEU A 607 26.99 -15.97 -21.01
C LEU A 607 25.60 -16.54 -21.38
N GLN A 608 25.00 -16.06 -22.45
CA GLN A 608 23.71 -16.54 -22.95
C GLN A 608 23.74 -18.01 -23.42
N HIS A 609 24.89 -18.49 -23.91
CA HIS A 609 25.06 -19.89 -24.32
C HIS A 609 25.68 -20.76 -23.21
N GLY A 610 26.05 -20.17 -22.07
CA GLY A 610 26.61 -20.88 -20.93
C GLY A 610 25.54 -21.67 -20.18
N THR A 611 25.92 -22.81 -19.59
CA THR A 611 25.06 -23.57 -18.68
C THR A 611 25.71 -23.70 -17.31
N LEU A 612 24.89 -23.59 -16.27
CA LEU A 612 25.30 -23.79 -14.88
C LEU A 612 24.71 -25.06 -14.25
N VAL A 613 24.07 -25.90 -15.06
CA VAL A 613 23.50 -27.18 -14.62
C VAL A 613 24.59 -28.04 -13.99
N GLY A 614 24.37 -28.48 -12.76
CA GLY A 614 25.31 -29.29 -11.98
C GLY A 614 26.48 -28.52 -11.33
N LEU A 615 26.59 -27.21 -11.54
CA LEU A 615 27.67 -26.37 -10.99
C LEU A 615 27.25 -25.57 -9.77
N LEU A 616 25.97 -25.20 -9.69
CA LEU A 616 25.35 -24.49 -8.58
C LEU A 616 24.86 -25.46 -7.48
N PRO A 617 24.72 -24.99 -6.23
CA PRO A 617 24.02 -25.74 -5.19
C PRO A 617 22.59 -26.08 -5.60
N VAL A 618 22.01 -27.08 -4.92
CA VAL A 618 20.59 -27.43 -5.08
C VAL A 618 19.74 -26.16 -4.88
N PRO A 619 18.76 -25.88 -5.76
CA PRO A 619 17.89 -24.74 -5.59
C PRO A 619 17.19 -24.75 -4.23
N HIS A 620 17.21 -23.62 -3.53
CA HIS A 620 16.43 -23.49 -2.29
C HIS A 620 14.95 -23.39 -2.65
N PRO A 621 14.00 -23.79 -1.79
CA PRO A 621 12.58 -23.60 -2.11
C PRO A 621 12.22 -22.13 -2.37
N ILE A 622 11.23 -21.90 -3.25
CA ILE A 622 10.71 -20.54 -3.47
C ILE A 622 9.88 -20.14 -2.24
N LEU A 623 10.30 -19.07 -1.58
CA LEU A 623 9.59 -18.46 -0.46
C LEU A 623 8.90 -17.18 -0.94
N ILE A 624 7.59 -17.10 -0.72
CA ILE A 624 6.78 -15.91 -1.01
C ILE A 624 6.29 -15.33 0.31
N ARG A 625 6.45 -14.03 0.49
CA ARG A 625 5.96 -13.27 1.63
C ARG A 625 4.63 -12.63 1.25
N LYS A 626 3.52 -13.23 1.67
CA LYS A 626 2.17 -12.73 1.38
C LYS A 626 1.78 -11.67 2.39
N TYR A 627 1.09 -10.62 1.95
CA TYR A 627 0.50 -9.63 2.85
C TYR A 627 -0.48 -10.29 3.82
N GLN A 628 -0.43 -9.89 5.08
CA GLN A 628 -1.38 -10.26 6.10
C GLN A 628 -2.00 -9.03 6.76
N ALA A 629 -3.34 -9.03 6.80
CA ALA A 629 -4.10 -8.06 7.55
C ALA A 629 -3.76 -8.16 9.05
N ASN A 630 -3.59 -7.01 9.68
CA ASN A 630 -3.30 -6.90 11.11
C ASN A 630 -3.85 -5.57 11.65
N ALA A 631 -4.10 -5.51 12.96
CA ALA A 631 -4.70 -4.35 13.62
C ALA A 631 -3.94 -3.04 13.38
N GLY A 632 -2.60 -3.08 13.37
CA GLY A 632 -1.81 -1.86 13.11
C GLY A 632 -1.98 -1.32 11.70
N THR A 633 -2.12 -2.21 10.71
CA THR A 633 -2.39 -1.81 9.32
C THR A 633 -3.82 -1.32 9.18
N ALA A 634 -4.79 -1.94 9.85
CA ALA A 634 -6.18 -1.46 9.87
C ALA A 634 -6.30 -0.05 10.46
N ILE A 635 -5.64 0.23 11.59
CA ILE A 635 -5.61 1.56 12.21
C ILE A 635 -4.93 2.58 11.28
N TRP A 636 -3.83 2.20 10.64
CA TRP A 636 -3.16 3.06 9.66
C TRP A 636 -4.08 3.39 8.48
N PHE A 637 -4.76 2.38 7.92
CA PHE A 637 -5.71 2.55 6.83
C PHE A 637 -6.86 3.47 7.21
N ARG A 638 -7.45 3.30 8.40
CA ARG A 638 -8.51 4.17 8.93
C ARG A 638 -8.05 5.62 9.03
N THR A 639 -6.86 5.84 9.58
CA THR A 639 -6.27 7.18 9.74
C THR A 639 -5.97 7.83 8.40
N TYR A 640 -5.38 7.08 7.47
CA TYR A 640 -5.08 7.55 6.12
C TYR A 640 -6.36 7.89 5.34
N MET A 641 -7.35 6.99 5.38
CA MET A 641 -8.61 7.15 4.66
C MET A 641 -9.36 8.40 5.13
N TRP A 642 -9.60 8.54 6.43
CA TRP A 642 -10.26 9.74 6.98
C TRP A 642 -9.41 11.00 6.76
N GLY A 643 -8.09 10.88 6.72
CA GLY A 643 -7.20 11.99 6.37
C GLY A 643 -7.38 12.46 4.92
N VAL A 644 -7.50 11.54 3.97
CA VAL A 644 -7.80 11.85 2.56
C VAL A 644 -9.18 12.48 2.44
N VAL A 645 -10.20 11.84 3.03
CA VAL A 645 -11.59 12.33 3.05
C VAL A 645 -11.68 13.75 3.61
N TYR A 646 -10.99 14.04 4.72
CA TYR A 646 -10.95 15.38 5.32
C TYR A 646 -10.37 16.42 4.36
N LEU A 647 -9.20 16.14 3.77
CA LEU A 647 -8.51 17.07 2.87
C LEU A 647 -9.29 17.34 1.58
N ARG A 648 -10.17 16.42 1.18
CA ARG A 648 -10.99 16.54 -0.03
C ARG A 648 -12.30 17.30 0.19
N ASN A 649 -12.79 17.37 1.42
CA ASN A 649 -14.04 18.07 1.76
C ASN A 649 -13.77 19.39 2.50
N VAL A 650 -12.92 20.23 1.91
CA VAL A 650 -12.57 21.58 2.42
C VAL A 650 -13.37 22.71 1.75
N ASP A 651 -14.10 22.42 0.67
CA ASP A 651 -14.94 23.40 -0.04
C ASP A 651 -16.25 22.78 -0.58
N PRO A 652 -17.41 23.06 0.06
CA PRO A 652 -17.53 23.68 1.37
C PRO A 652 -16.93 22.77 2.46
N PRO A 653 -16.30 23.32 3.50
CA PRO A 653 -15.65 22.50 4.51
C PRO A 653 -16.68 21.81 5.41
N ILE A 654 -16.73 20.47 5.39
CA ILE A 654 -17.68 19.67 6.18
C ILE A 654 -17.37 19.77 7.69
N TRP A 655 -16.08 19.67 8.04
CA TRP A 655 -15.60 19.56 9.44
C TRP A 655 -14.94 20.84 9.95
N TYR A 656 -15.32 22.00 9.40
CA TYR A 656 -14.78 23.29 9.82
C TYR A 656 -15.03 23.53 11.31
N ASP A 657 -13.98 23.96 12.04
CA ASP A 657 -14.05 24.31 13.47
C ASP A 657 -14.56 23.18 14.39
N THR A 658 -14.31 21.92 14.00
CA THR A 658 -14.61 20.74 14.83
C THR A 658 -13.35 20.15 15.47
N ASP A 659 -13.51 19.47 16.60
CA ASP A 659 -12.40 18.93 17.42
C ASP A 659 -11.85 17.60 16.88
N VAL A 660 -11.23 17.63 15.70
CA VAL A 660 -10.60 16.45 15.06
C VAL A 660 -9.41 15.96 15.89
N ARG A 661 -9.45 14.69 16.32
CA ARG A 661 -8.43 14.05 17.18
C ARG A 661 -7.70 12.88 16.54
N LEU A 662 -8.19 12.36 15.42
CA LEU A 662 -7.62 11.18 14.75
C LEU A 662 -6.23 11.44 14.16
N PHE A 663 -5.99 12.66 13.70
CA PHE A 663 -4.72 13.10 13.16
C PHE A 663 -4.51 14.58 13.46
N GLU A 664 -3.25 14.98 13.61
CA GLU A 664 -2.89 16.39 13.72
C GLU A 664 -3.08 17.08 12.38
N ILE A 665 -3.75 18.23 12.41
CA ILE A 665 -3.91 19.12 11.26
C ILE A 665 -2.79 20.16 11.35
N GLN A 666 -1.72 19.96 10.58
CA GLN A 666 -0.65 20.95 10.51
C GLN A 666 -1.04 22.04 9.51
N ARG A 667 -1.29 23.26 10.00
CA ARG A 667 -1.25 24.48 9.18
C ARG A 667 0.23 24.88 9.08
N MET A 668 0.85 24.68 7.92
CA MET A 668 2.22 25.19 7.67
C MET A 668 2.19 26.65 7.26
#